data_AF-A0A5S9XVL1-F1
#
_entry.id   AF-A0A5S9XVL1-F1
#
_cell.length_a   1.000
_cell.length_b   1.000
_cell.length_c   1.000
_cell.angle_alpha   90.00
_cell.angle_beta   90.00
_cell.angle_gamma   90.00
#
_symmetry.space_group_name_H-M   'P 1'
#
loop_
_entity.id
_entity.type
_entity.pdbx_description
1 polymer ?
#
loop_
_entity_poly.entity_id
_entity_poly.type
_entity_poly.pdbx_seq_one_letter_code
_entity_poly.pdbx_strand_id
1 'polypeptide(L)'
;MDNSIHVKREIQIPSTSPAGFPGRESVTVVDLCSSDDDSDIGEVAGGLEKVGNNFVGLKRGRDTFGGSSEVDRNNVKKVTTLAELGVGLPEGFGQSNPPESLTHPIPANPCNVFRPVPPPPPPPYAGTSGKIGGCKQFWKAGDYEGAAGDNWDLSSGGFDHVRVHPKFLHSNATSHKWALGAFAELLDNALDEVASGATYVKVDMLENNKGGNRMLLIEDNGGGMDPEKMRQCMSLGYSAKSKLANTIGQYGNGFKTSTMRLGADVIVFSRCPGKDGKSSTQSIGLLSYTFLRSTGKEDIVVPMLDYERRDPEWSKIIRSSTRDWDKNVETIIQWSPFSSEEDLLHQFDLMKDHGTRIIIYNLWEDDQGMLELDFDADPYDIQLRGVNREERNIKMASQFPNSRHFLTYKHSLRSYVSILYLRIPPGFRIILRGIDVEHHSVVNDMMQTEQITYRPQSESYGVVTNMSAIVIIGFVKDAKHHVDVQGFNVYHKNRLIKPFWRIWNATGSDGRGVIGVLEANFVEPAHDKQGFERTTVLARLESRLVQMQKTYWSTNCHKIGYAPRRREKSAYGYDNRDSSPENDREGPSSIKTPTPASDKFYSSSYPNHNGDNGVSGKDGARLQEELRREKERRKALEVEVQLSRQKIEEMKKEQENLIEIFSEERDRRDGEEEVLRNKLEEASNTIDDLLNKIKKMEGSKVPSWRH
;
A
#
# COMPACT_ATOMS: atom_id res chain seq x y z
N MET A 1 -12.37 -62.72 52.00
CA MET A 1 -13.78 -63.08 51.70
C MET A 1 -13.86 -63.35 50.23
N ASP A 2 -14.65 -64.35 49.87
CA ASP A 2 -14.68 -64.99 48.55
C ASP A 2 -15.44 -64.11 47.53
N ASN A 3 -15.49 -64.40 46.22
CA ASN A 3 -15.22 -65.68 45.57
C ASN A 3 -14.78 -65.53 44.10
N SER A 4 -14.15 -66.58 43.56
CA SER A 4 -13.73 -66.67 42.15
C SER A 4 -14.80 -67.33 41.27
N ILE A 5 -14.97 -66.88 40.03
CA ILE A 5 -15.46 -67.74 38.92
C ILE A 5 -14.61 -67.49 37.66
N HIS A 6 -14.08 -68.58 37.09
CA HIS A 6 -13.47 -68.63 35.76
C HIS A 6 -14.48 -69.21 34.75
N VAL A 7 -14.40 -68.77 33.48
CA VAL A 7 -14.84 -69.58 32.33
C VAL A 7 -13.78 -69.49 31.23
N LYS A 8 -13.46 -70.63 30.61
CA LYS A 8 -12.62 -70.76 29.40
C LYS A 8 -13.47 -71.31 28.25
N ARG A 9 -13.10 -70.99 26.99
CA ARG A 9 -12.88 -71.94 25.87
C ARG A 9 -12.30 -71.21 24.65
N GLU A 10 -11.13 -71.60 24.14
CA GLU A 10 -10.85 -72.63 23.10
C GLU A 10 -11.34 -72.18 21.70
N ILE A 11 -10.49 -71.60 20.83
CA ILE A 11 -9.43 -72.19 19.96
C ILE A 11 -9.96 -72.64 18.59
N GLN A 12 -9.44 -72.05 17.50
CA GLN A 12 -9.07 -72.78 16.27
C GLN A 12 -8.07 -72.01 15.39
N ILE A 13 -7.00 -72.68 14.92
CA ILE A 13 -6.01 -72.22 13.91
C ILE A 13 -5.53 -73.45 13.12
N PRO A 14 -5.42 -73.36 11.78
CA PRO A 14 -4.18 -73.74 11.04
C PRO A 14 -3.76 -72.61 10.06
N SER A 15 -2.51 -72.16 9.91
CA SER A 15 -1.30 -72.82 9.33
C SER A 15 -1.52 -73.33 7.90
N THR A 16 -0.70 -73.06 6.86
CA THR A 16 0.79 -72.96 6.80
C THR A 16 1.35 -72.04 5.68
N SER A 17 2.63 -71.68 5.77
CA SER A 17 3.52 -71.02 4.76
C SER A 17 4.04 -72.02 3.67
N PRO A 18 5.04 -71.75 2.77
CA PRO A 18 5.95 -70.58 2.62
C PRO A 18 6.37 -70.10 1.18
N ALA A 19 7.16 -69.00 1.17
CA ALA A 19 8.25 -68.62 0.23
C ALA A 19 7.96 -68.18 -1.24
N GLY A 20 8.53 -67.02 -1.62
CA GLY A 20 8.66 -66.57 -3.03
C GLY A 20 9.14 -65.11 -3.20
N PHE A 21 10.30 -64.90 -3.83
CA PHE A 21 10.81 -63.64 -4.42
C PHE A 21 11.31 -63.98 -5.85
N PRO A 22 11.53 -63.03 -6.79
CA PRO A 22 11.32 -61.58 -6.70
C PRO A 22 10.37 -61.01 -7.79
N GLY A 23 10.00 -59.72 -7.67
CA GLY A 23 9.31 -58.96 -8.72
C GLY A 23 9.47 -57.46 -8.48
N ARG A 24 9.71 -56.68 -9.54
CA ARG A 24 9.93 -55.22 -9.49
C ARG A 24 8.86 -54.52 -10.32
N GLU A 25 7.88 -53.90 -9.67
CA GLU A 25 6.89 -53.08 -10.37
C GLU A 25 6.36 -51.93 -9.50
N SER A 26 5.77 -50.93 -10.15
CA SER A 26 5.52 -49.59 -9.61
C SER A 26 4.14 -49.44 -8.97
N VAL A 27 4.06 -48.67 -7.87
CA VAL A 27 2.78 -48.22 -7.30
C VAL A 27 2.68 -46.69 -7.34
N THR A 28 2.02 -46.22 -8.39
CA THR A 28 1.24 -44.97 -8.51
C THR A 28 1.51 -43.83 -7.52
N VAL A 29 2.13 -42.75 -8.03
CA VAL A 29 1.84 -41.38 -7.57
C VAL A 29 0.39 -41.03 -7.99
N VAL A 30 -0.29 -40.18 -7.22
CA VAL A 30 -1.59 -39.59 -7.59
C VAL A 30 -1.41 -38.09 -7.77
N ASP A 31 -2.02 -37.55 -8.82
CA ASP A 31 -1.66 -36.26 -9.44
C ASP A 31 -2.45 -35.06 -8.88
N LEU A 32 -2.01 -33.84 -9.20
CA LEU A 32 -2.55 -32.57 -8.73
C LEU A 32 -2.89 -31.58 -9.86
N CYS A 33 -3.83 -31.93 -10.73
CA CYS A 33 -4.92 -31.02 -11.14
C CYS A 33 -5.99 -31.75 -11.98
N SER A 34 -7.23 -31.24 -11.94
CA SER A 34 -8.23 -31.59 -12.96
C SER A 34 -7.95 -30.79 -14.22
N SER A 35 -8.05 -31.43 -15.38
CA SER A 35 -8.34 -30.74 -16.64
C SER A 35 -9.77 -30.18 -16.62
N ASP A 36 -10.00 -29.21 -17.49
CA ASP A 36 -11.05 -29.29 -18.50
C ASP A 36 -10.42 -28.76 -19.81
N ASP A 37 -10.58 -29.50 -20.91
CA ASP A 37 -9.95 -29.19 -22.20
C ASP A 37 -10.75 -28.16 -23.01
N ASP A 38 -10.06 -27.40 -23.88
CA ASP A 38 -10.66 -26.93 -25.13
C ASP A 38 -9.60 -26.94 -26.25
N SER A 39 -10.02 -27.11 -27.51
CA SER A 39 -9.23 -27.88 -28.51
C SER A 39 -8.73 -27.12 -29.76
N ASP A 40 -7.77 -27.74 -30.46
CA ASP A 40 -7.00 -27.18 -31.59
C ASP A 40 -7.83 -26.63 -32.77
N ILE A 41 -7.41 -25.48 -33.32
CA ILE A 41 -7.64 -25.13 -34.74
C ILE A 41 -6.40 -24.47 -35.38
N GLY A 42 -5.60 -25.31 -36.05
CA GLY A 42 -4.84 -25.09 -37.30
C GLY A 42 -4.20 -23.72 -37.65
N GLU A 43 -2.89 -23.76 -37.91
CA GLU A 43 -2.19 -22.74 -38.71
C GLU A 43 -2.76 -22.63 -40.15
N VAL A 44 -2.80 -21.41 -40.70
CA VAL A 44 -2.79 -21.19 -42.16
C VAL A 44 -1.93 -19.96 -42.48
N ALA A 45 -0.88 -20.13 -43.28
CA ALA A 45 -0.04 -19.03 -43.76
C ALA A 45 -0.58 -18.45 -45.08
N GLY A 46 -0.54 -17.12 -45.21
CA GLY A 46 -0.88 -16.39 -46.44
C GLY A 46 -0.39 -14.95 -46.35
N GLY A 47 0.15 -14.40 -47.44
CA GLY A 47 0.73 -13.05 -47.49
C GLY A 47 0.30 -12.27 -48.73
N LEU A 48 0.86 -11.05 -48.86
CA LEU A 48 0.47 -9.99 -49.82
C LEU A 48 -0.95 -9.41 -49.54
N GLU A 49 -1.29 -8.18 -49.92
CA GLU A 49 -0.58 -7.21 -50.78
C GLU A 49 -0.81 -5.75 -50.33
N LYS A 50 -0.06 -4.80 -50.92
CA LYS A 50 -0.30 -3.35 -50.76
C LYS A 50 -1.40 -2.87 -51.70
N VAL A 51 -2.48 -2.29 -51.16
CA VAL A 51 -3.28 -1.29 -51.89
C VAL A 51 -3.60 -0.13 -50.94
N GLY A 52 -3.20 1.08 -51.30
CA GLY A 52 -3.66 2.30 -50.66
C GLY A 52 -4.62 3.07 -51.57
N ASN A 53 -5.52 3.87 -51.02
CA ASN A 53 -6.21 4.88 -51.82
C ASN A 53 -6.68 6.08 -50.99
N ASN A 54 -6.70 7.25 -51.62
CA ASN A 54 -7.20 8.49 -51.03
C ASN A 54 -8.71 8.65 -51.30
N PHE A 55 -9.42 9.35 -50.41
CA PHE A 55 -10.27 10.53 -50.70
C PHE A 55 -10.93 11.00 -49.38
N VAL A 56 -10.64 12.19 -48.85
CA VAL A 56 -11.25 13.49 -49.22
C VAL A 56 -12.78 13.48 -49.00
N GLY A 57 -13.19 13.92 -47.81
CA GLY A 57 -14.57 13.90 -47.31
C GLY A 57 -15.53 14.95 -47.87
N LEU A 58 -16.68 15.12 -47.20
CA LEU A 58 -17.73 16.07 -47.59
C LEU A 58 -18.48 16.64 -46.37
N LYS A 59 -18.98 17.87 -46.52
CA LYS A 59 -19.73 18.63 -45.50
C LYS A 59 -21.22 18.28 -45.49
N ARG A 60 -21.81 18.25 -44.28
CA ARG A 60 -23.15 18.71 -43.83
C ARG A 60 -23.54 17.87 -42.59
N GLY A 61 -24.26 18.37 -41.60
CA GLY A 61 -24.82 19.70 -41.37
C GLY A 61 -25.81 19.67 -40.19
N ARG A 62 -26.21 20.86 -39.71
CA ARG A 62 -27.40 21.20 -38.90
C ARG A 62 -28.49 20.10 -38.74
N ASP A 63 -29.15 19.98 -37.58
CA ASP A 63 -29.85 21.09 -36.91
C ASP A 63 -29.82 21.13 -35.37
N THR A 64 -30.28 22.27 -34.82
CA THR A 64 -30.29 22.65 -33.41
C THR A 64 -31.68 23.04 -32.91
N PHE A 65 -32.14 22.46 -31.79
CA PHE A 65 -33.14 23.02 -30.85
C PHE A 65 -32.94 22.29 -29.50
N GLY A 66 -33.03 22.90 -28.31
CA GLY A 66 -33.42 24.25 -27.92
C GLY A 66 -34.93 24.38 -27.69
N GLY A 67 -35.45 24.46 -26.46
CA GLY A 67 -34.82 24.33 -25.14
C GLY A 67 -35.82 24.60 -24.01
N SER A 68 -35.30 24.71 -22.78
CA SER A 68 -35.71 25.69 -21.75
C SER A 68 -37.18 25.79 -21.30
N SER A 69 -37.44 25.40 -20.04
CA SER A 69 -38.33 26.15 -19.15
C SER A 69 -37.89 26.06 -17.68
N GLU A 70 -37.57 27.20 -17.08
CA GLU A 70 -37.54 27.40 -15.63
C GLU A 70 -38.97 27.69 -15.12
N VAL A 71 -39.18 27.66 -13.79
CA VAL A 71 -39.75 28.78 -13.01
C VAL A 71 -39.69 28.48 -11.50
N ASP A 72 -39.37 29.53 -10.74
CA ASP A 72 -39.39 29.71 -9.29
C ASP A 72 -40.49 28.99 -8.46
N ARG A 73 -40.17 28.62 -7.21
CA ARG A 73 -40.42 29.55 -6.06
C ARG A 73 -39.77 29.22 -4.72
N ASN A 74 -39.39 30.29 -4.03
CA ASN A 74 -38.80 30.32 -2.70
C ASN A 74 -39.80 29.97 -1.58
N ASN A 75 -39.27 29.53 -0.43
CA ASN A 75 -39.83 29.90 0.87
C ASN A 75 -38.77 29.95 1.97
N VAL A 76 -38.94 30.85 2.95
CA VAL A 76 -37.93 31.20 3.98
C VAL A 76 -38.53 31.06 5.37
N LYS A 77 -37.77 30.49 6.34
CA LYS A 77 -37.95 30.79 7.80
C LYS A 77 -36.80 30.34 8.71
N LYS A 78 -36.23 31.34 9.39
CA LYS A 78 -35.66 31.41 10.75
C LYS A 78 -35.05 30.16 11.44
N VAL A 79 -33.73 30.28 11.65
CA VAL A 79 -33.01 30.25 12.95
C VAL A 79 -33.83 29.96 14.22
N THR A 80 -33.32 29.02 15.04
CA THR A 80 -33.38 29.04 16.51
C THR A 80 -32.05 28.52 17.09
N THR A 81 -31.49 29.20 18.10
CA THR A 81 -30.41 28.69 18.95
C THR A 81 -30.97 28.29 20.31
N LEU A 82 -30.38 27.28 20.95
CA LEU A 82 -30.56 27.00 22.38
C LEU A 82 -29.28 26.38 22.96
N ALA A 83 -29.08 26.51 24.26
CA ALA A 83 -27.90 26.04 24.99
C ALA A 83 -28.32 25.35 26.31
N GLU A 84 -27.32 24.80 27.00
CA GLU A 84 -27.34 24.33 28.40
C GLU A 84 -28.29 23.18 28.77
N LEU A 85 -27.68 22.04 29.13
CA LEU A 85 -27.98 21.31 30.36
C LEU A 85 -26.67 20.64 30.83
N GLY A 86 -26.38 20.65 32.12
CA GLY A 86 -25.12 20.14 32.67
C GLY A 86 -25.24 19.58 34.08
N VAL A 87 -24.67 18.39 34.28
CA VAL A 87 -24.44 17.67 35.55
C VAL A 87 -23.24 16.74 35.27
N GLY A 88 -22.27 16.48 36.15
CA GLY A 88 -21.98 17.01 37.48
C GLY A 88 -20.88 16.16 38.13
N LEU A 89 -19.79 16.77 38.62
CA LEU A 89 -18.64 16.07 39.21
C LEU A 89 -18.74 16.00 40.75
N PRO A 90 -18.20 14.94 41.38
CA PRO A 90 -17.73 14.97 42.76
C PRO A 90 -16.22 15.29 42.81
N GLU A 91 -15.83 16.28 43.60
CA GLU A 91 -14.42 16.56 43.94
C GLU A 91 -13.98 15.82 45.22
N GLY A 92 -12.67 15.67 45.41
CA GLY A 92 -12.09 15.54 46.75
C GLY A 92 -10.84 14.66 46.85
N PHE A 93 -9.65 15.27 46.84
CA PHE A 93 -8.73 15.32 48.00
C PHE A 93 -7.39 16.03 47.69
N GLY A 94 -6.94 16.88 48.63
CA GLY A 94 -5.51 17.10 48.93
C GLY A 94 -4.68 18.01 48.01
N GLN A 95 -4.35 19.22 48.49
CA GLN A 95 -3.25 20.05 47.97
C GLN A 95 -1.97 19.87 48.80
N SER A 96 -0.79 19.97 48.18
CA SER A 96 0.38 20.74 48.68
C SER A 96 1.54 20.68 47.68
N ASN A 97 2.44 21.67 47.73
CA ASN A 97 3.61 21.82 46.85
C ASN A 97 4.89 22.11 47.69
N PRO A 98 6.11 22.09 47.10
CA PRO A 98 7.33 21.69 47.81
C PRO A 98 8.18 22.84 48.40
N PRO A 99 9.27 22.52 49.12
CA PRO A 99 10.43 23.37 49.34
C PRO A 99 11.67 22.94 48.52
N GLU A 100 12.51 23.91 48.14
CA GLU A 100 13.85 23.69 47.57
C GLU A 100 14.93 23.57 48.68
N SER A 101 16.10 23.01 48.36
CA SER A 101 17.35 23.34 49.08
C SER A 101 18.60 23.12 48.22
N LEU A 102 19.66 23.87 48.51
CA LEU A 102 20.91 23.96 47.74
C LEU A 102 22.08 23.27 48.47
N THR A 103 23.07 22.78 47.72
CA THR A 103 24.48 22.72 48.19
C THR A 103 25.46 22.79 47.01
N HIS A 104 26.63 23.41 47.21
CA HIS A 104 27.67 23.62 46.18
C HIS A 104 28.95 22.79 46.44
N PRO A 105 29.77 22.50 45.41
CA PRO A 105 31.03 21.73 45.53
C PRO A 105 32.32 22.58 45.50
N ILE A 106 33.34 22.22 46.29
CA ILE A 106 34.75 22.65 46.14
C ILE A 106 35.72 21.52 46.63
N PRO A 107 37.08 21.57 46.51
CA PRO A 107 37.76 20.70 45.54
C PRO A 107 38.95 19.87 46.10
N ALA A 108 39.59 19.05 45.25
CA ALA A 108 40.99 18.63 45.44
C ALA A 108 41.73 18.34 44.11
N ASN A 109 42.93 18.90 44.00
CA ASN A 109 44.05 18.64 43.06
C ASN A 109 45.32 19.15 43.79
N PRO A 110 46.58 18.75 43.50
CA PRO A 110 47.08 18.20 42.23
C PRO A 110 48.11 17.03 42.36
N CYS A 111 48.75 16.64 41.23
CA CYS A 111 50.22 16.63 41.01
C CYS A 111 50.83 15.39 40.29
N ASN A 112 51.39 15.66 39.09
CA ASN A 112 52.58 15.06 38.44
C ASN A 112 52.74 13.55 38.14
N VAL A 113 52.42 13.21 36.88
CA VAL A 113 53.35 12.73 35.83
C VAL A 113 54.42 11.66 36.18
N PHE A 114 54.28 10.50 35.53
CA PHE A 114 55.40 9.72 34.97
C PHE A 114 55.03 9.22 33.56
N ARG A 115 56.02 9.09 32.65
CA ARG A 115 55.83 8.57 31.27
C ARG A 115 56.11 7.06 31.18
N PRO A 116 55.24 6.27 30.52
CA PRO A 116 55.61 5.01 29.89
C PRO A 116 56.24 5.22 28.50
N VAL A 117 56.97 4.21 28.02
CA VAL A 117 57.62 4.13 26.69
C VAL A 117 56.67 3.42 25.70
N PRO A 118 56.61 3.78 24.41
CA PRO A 118 55.79 3.07 23.42
C PRO A 118 56.23 1.60 23.22
N PRO A 119 55.29 0.66 23.00
CA PRO A 119 55.59 -0.72 22.64
C PRO A 119 56.17 -0.85 21.22
N PRO A 120 56.89 -1.93 20.90
CA PRO A 120 57.41 -2.19 19.55
C PRO A 120 56.29 -2.50 18.54
N PRO A 121 56.53 -2.31 17.23
CA PRO A 121 55.55 -2.64 16.19
C PRO A 121 55.32 -4.16 16.10
N PRO A 122 54.10 -4.60 15.72
CA PRO A 122 53.80 -6.01 15.50
C PRO A 122 54.55 -6.57 14.27
N PRO A 123 54.78 -7.90 14.20
CA PRO A 123 55.39 -8.54 13.04
C PRO A 123 54.49 -8.42 11.78
N PRO A 124 55.05 -8.54 10.57
CA PRO A 124 54.28 -8.41 9.34
C PRO A 124 53.21 -9.50 9.22
N TYR A 125 52.00 -9.09 8.82
CA TYR A 125 50.85 -9.98 8.64
C TYR A 125 51.12 -11.04 7.56
N ALA A 126 51.00 -12.31 7.94
CA ALA A 126 50.90 -13.42 7.01
C ALA A 126 49.43 -13.76 6.75
N GLY A 127 49.01 -13.71 5.48
CA GLY A 127 47.78 -14.37 5.00
C GLY A 127 46.45 -13.82 5.52
N THR A 128 46.00 -12.66 5.01
CA THR A 128 44.61 -12.22 5.19
C THR A 128 43.66 -13.11 4.39
N SER A 129 42.96 -14.04 5.04
CA SER A 129 41.81 -14.71 4.43
C SER A 129 40.66 -13.71 4.27
N GLY A 130 40.18 -13.55 3.04
CA GLY A 130 39.27 -12.46 2.69
C GLY A 130 37.88 -12.60 3.31
N LYS A 131 37.56 -11.77 4.32
CA LYS A 131 36.17 -11.46 4.66
C LYS A 131 35.60 -10.55 3.57
N ILE A 132 34.84 -11.13 2.65
CA ILE A 132 34.11 -10.38 1.61
C ILE A 132 33.03 -9.55 2.30
N GLY A 133 33.19 -8.22 2.30
CA GLY A 133 32.18 -7.29 2.83
C GLY A 133 30.99 -7.20 1.89
N GLY A 134 29.79 -7.57 2.38
CA GLY A 134 28.55 -7.41 1.63
C GLY A 134 28.21 -5.94 1.38
N CYS A 135 27.61 -5.64 0.22
CA CYS A 135 27.17 -4.29 -0.12
C CYS A 135 25.98 -3.87 0.77
N LYS A 136 26.20 -2.89 1.66
CA LYS A 136 25.16 -2.27 2.51
C LYS A 136 24.45 -1.07 1.86
N GLN A 137 24.76 -0.72 0.63
CA GLN A 137 24.12 0.39 -0.08
C GLN A 137 23.00 -0.17 -0.96
N PHE A 138 21.74 0.11 -0.59
CA PHE A 138 20.55 -0.51 -1.19
C PHE A 138 20.60 -0.48 -2.72
N TRP A 139 20.75 0.71 -3.31
CA TRP A 139 20.75 0.90 -4.76
C TRP A 139 21.92 0.27 -5.54
N LYS A 140 22.89 -0.35 -4.84
CA LYS A 140 24.06 -1.04 -5.42
C LYS A 140 24.13 -2.52 -5.02
N ALA A 141 23.10 -3.04 -4.34
CA ALA A 141 23.05 -4.45 -3.94
C ALA A 141 22.79 -5.39 -5.14
N GLY A 142 22.07 -4.92 -6.17
CA GLY A 142 21.78 -5.68 -7.38
C GLY A 142 23.02 -6.06 -8.20
N ASP A 143 24.07 -5.24 -8.17
CA ASP A 143 25.22 -5.31 -9.09
C ASP A 143 26.27 -6.36 -8.68
N TYR A 144 26.03 -7.11 -7.61
CA TYR A 144 26.96 -8.11 -7.09
C TYR A 144 27.21 -9.26 -8.09
N GLU A 145 28.37 -9.25 -8.74
CA GLU A 145 28.97 -10.43 -9.37
C GLU A 145 29.43 -11.41 -8.28
N GLY A 146 29.02 -12.67 -8.40
CA GLY A 146 29.43 -13.73 -7.47
C GLY A 146 30.72 -14.40 -7.92
N ALA A 147 31.53 -14.85 -6.96
CA ALA A 147 32.55 -15.86 -7.26
C ALA A 147 31.86 -17.15 -7.77
N ALA A 148 32.52 -17.88 -8.66
CA ALA A 148 32.01 -19.15 -9.18
C ALA A 148 31.76 -20.14 -8.02
N GLY A 149 30.56 -20.71 -7.98
CA GLY A 149 30.15 -21.62 -6.89
C GLY A 149 30.64 -23.05 -7.11
N ASP A 150 31.05 -23.71 -6.02
CA ASP A 150 31.24 -25.17 -6.01
C ASP A 150 29.91 -25.90 -6.20
N ASN A 151 29.95 -27.04 -6.88
CA ASN A 151 28.76 -27.81 -7.25
C ASN A 151 28.06 -28.42 -6.02
N TRP A 152 26.78 -28.09 -5.82
CA TRP A 152 25.93 -28.64 -4.77
C TRP A 152 24.81 -29.49 -5.38
N ASP A 153 24.96 -30.81 -5.36
CA ASP A 153 23.94 -31.73 -5.86
C ASP A 153 22.63 -31.59 -5.08
N LEU A 154 21.56 -31.26 -5.82
CA LEU A 154 20.17 -31.47 -5.42
C LEU A 154 19.53 -32.37 -6.48
N SER A 155 18.90 -33.46 -6.05
CA SER A 155 18.39 -34.50 -6.96
C SER A 155 17.32 -33.95 -7.93
N SER A 156 17.68 -33.78 -9.21
CA SER A 156 16.74 -33.48 -10.28
C SER A 156 15.69 -34.60 -10.41
N GLY A 157 14.46 -34.30 -10.00
CA GLY A 157 13.38 -35.27 -9.85
C GLY A 157 11.98 -34.64 -9.98
N GLY A 158 11.84 -33.67 -10.88
CA GLY A 158 10.60 -32.96 -11.18
C GLY A 158 10.82 -31.98 -12.34
N PHE A 159 9.75 -31.57 -13.02
CA PHE A 159 9.81 -30.62 -14.14
C PHE A 159 10.36 -29.25 -13.73
N ASP A 160 10.89 -28.48 -14.69
CA ASP A 160 11.35 -27.11 -14.45
C ASP A 160 10.21 -26.22 -13.94
N HIS A 161 10.34 -25.80 -12.68
CA HIS A 161 9.51 -24.76 -12.08
C HIS A 161 10.17 -23.39 -12.32
N VAL A 162 9.40 -22.31 -12.26
CA VAL A 162 9.95 -20.94 -12.33
C VAL A 162 10.78 -20.65 -11.08
N ARG A 163 12.10 -20.88 -11.18
CA ARG A 163 13.08 -20.61 -10.13
C ARG A 163 13.26 -19.11 -9.93
N VAL A 164 13.30 -18.65 -8.68
CA VAL A 164 13.44 -17.23 -8.33
C VAL A 164 14.80 -16.99 -7.71
N HIS A 165 15.71 -16.42 -8.50
CA HIS A 165 17.07 -16.10 -8.07
C HIS A 165 17.10 -15.00 -7.00
N PRO A 166 17.94 -15.11 -5.94
CA PRO A 166 17.94 -14.17 -4.81
C PRO A 166 18.09 -12.68 -5.15
N LYS A 167 18.68 -12.31 -6.31
CA LYS A 167 18.67 -10.90 -6.76
C LYS A 167 17.25 -10.32 -6.88
N PHE A 168 16.24 -11.15 -7.16
CA PHE A 168 14.84 -10.73 -7.24
C PHE A 168 14.30 -10.13 -5.93
N LEU A 169 14.76 -10.60 -4.75
CA LEU A 169 14.36 -10.01 -3.46
C LEU A 169 14.69 -8.51 -3.41
N HIS A 170 15.90 -8.15 -3.85
CA HIS A 170 16.34 -6.77 -3.96
C HIS A 170 15.60 -6.03 -5.08
N SER A 171 15.54 -6.59 -6.30
CA SER A 171 14.86 -5.96 -7.44
C SER A 171 13.39 -5.63 -7.14
N ASN A 172 12.66 -6.55 -6.50
CA ASN A 172 11.26 -6.36 -6.10
C ASN A 172 11.12 -5.28 -5.00
N ALA A 173 12.10 -5.14 -4.10
CA ALA A 173 12.13 -4.08 -3.09
C ALA A 173 12.38 -2.67 -3.66
N THR A 174 12.92 -2.53 -4.87
CA THR A 174 13.14 -1.21 -5.52
C THR A 174 11.85 -0.44 -5.84
N SER A 175 10.70 -1.13 -5.78
CA SER A 175 9.36 -0.54 -5.75
C SER A 175 9.25 0.61 -4.74
N HIS A 176 9.69 0.36 -3.50
CA HIS A 176 9.61 1.31 -2.39
C HIS A 176 10.70 2.38 -2.45
N LYS A 177 10.54 3.37 -3.34
CA LYS A 177 11.49 4.50 -3.45
C LYS A 177 11.58 5.36 -2.17
N TRP A 178 10.58 5.27 -1.29
CA TRP A 178 10.50 6.00 -0.02
C TRP A 178 10.34 5.02 1.14
N ALA A 179 11.33 4.94 2.04
CA ALA A 179 11.39 3.90 3.06
C ALA A 179 10.21 3.90 4.06
N LEU A 180 9.59 5.05 4.36
CA LEU A 180 8.41 5.10 5.23
C LEU A 180 7.18 4.41 4.60
N GLY A 181 7.14 4.27 3.27
CA GLY A 181 6.14 3.47 2.57
C GLY A 181 6.21 1.97 2.91
N ALA A 182 7.42 1.45 3.14
CA ALA A 182 7.65 0.07 3.56
C ALA A 182 7.22 -0.16 5.03
N PHE A 183 7.48 0.79 5.93
CA PHE A 183 6.93 0.76 7.29
C PHE A 183 5.40 0.65 7.29
N ALA A 184 4.73 1.42 6.42
CA ALA A 184 3.29 1.40 6.32
C ALA A 184 2.72 0.04 5.89
N GLU A 185 3.42 -0.75 5.07
CA GLU A 185 2.97 -2.11 4.74
C GLU A 185 3.09 -3.11 5.90
N LEU A 186 4.08 -2.93 6.78
CA LEU A 186 4.22 -3.75 7.98
C LEU A 186 3.13 -3.39 9.00
N LEU A 187 2.80 -2.10 9.13
CA LEU A 187 1.65 -1.62 9.91
C LEU A 187 0.31 -2.10 9.32
N ASP A 188 0.15 -2.10 7.99
CA ASP A 188 -1.05 -2.63 7.31
C ASP A 188 -1.32 -4.09 7.70
N ASN A 189 -0.25 -4.90 7.78
CA ASN A 189 -0.37 -6.32 8.13
C ASN A 189 -0.80 -6.54 9.60
N ALA A 190 -0.29 -5.74 10.53
CA ALA A 190 -0.69 -5.80 11.93
C ALA A 190 -2.11 -5.24 12.16
N LEU A 191 -2.52 -4.22 11.39
CA LEU A 191 -3.87 -3.66 11.43
C LEU A 191 -4.91 -4.65 10.90
N ASP A 192 -4.61 -5.40 9.84
CA ASP A 192 -5.46 -6.50 9.35
C ASP A 192 -5.71 -7.56 10.46
N GLU A 193 -4.74 -7.80 11.35
CA GLU A 193 -4.85 -8.78 12.46
C GLU A 193 -5.67 -8.27 13.67
N VAL A 194 -6.24 -7.05 13.63
CA VAL A 194 -7.28 -6.62 14.59
C VAL A 194 -8.48 -7.57 14.55
N ALA A 195 -8.80 -8.13 13.38
CA ALA A 195 -9.82 -9.18 13.24
C ALA A 195 -9.46 -10.51 13.94
N SER A 196 -8.18 -10.71 14.27
CA SER A 196 -7.66 -11.82 15.08
C SER A 196 -7.46 -11.45 16.55
N GLY A 197 -7.81 -10.23 16.98
CA GLY A 197 -7.66 -9.74 18.35
C GLY A 197 -6.41 -8.91 18.63
N ALA A 198 -5.68 -8.43 17.61
CA ALA A 198 -4.59 -7.47 17.82
C ALA A 198 -5.10 -6.19 18.51
N THR A 199 -4.37 -5.72 19.52
CA THR A 199 -4.66 -4.47 20.25
C THR A 199 -3.49 -3.48 20.22
N TYR A 200 -2.30 -3.90 19.80
CA TYR A 200 -1.23 -3.00 19.44
C TYR A 200 -0.34 -3.52 18.31
N VAL A 201 0.37 -2.60 17.68
CA VAL A 201 1.64 -2.84 16.99
C VAL A 201 2.70 -1.91 17.57
N LYS A 202 3.87 -2.45 17.88
CA LYS A 202 5.04 -1.72 18.38
C LYS A 202 6.10 -1.65 17.27
N VAL A 203 6.66 -0.47 17.05
CA VAL A 203 7.83 -0.24 16.18
C VAL A 203 8.94 0.38 17.02
N ASP A 204 10.14 -0.19 16.99
CA ASP A 204 11.25 0.24 17.86
C ASP A 204 12.64 -0.06 17.27
N MET A 205 13.70 0.44 17.90
CA MET A 205 15.09 0.14 17.57
C MET A 205 15.68 -0.82 18.62
N LEU A 206 16.40 -1.84 18.17
CA LEU A 206 17.15 -2.78 19.01
C LEU A 206 18.65 -2.72 18.64
N GLU A 207 19.52 -2.86 19.63
CA GLU A 207 20.96 -3.01 19.41
C GLU A 207 21.34 -4.49 19.29
N ASN A 208 22.24 -4.81 18.36
CA ASN A 208 22.66 -6.19 18.10
C ASN A 208 23.82 -6.61 19.02
N ASN A 209 23.54 -7.46 20.00
CA ASN A 209 24.53 -7.97 20.95
C ASN A 209 25.76 -8.63 20.31
N LYS A 210 25.66 -9.20 19.09
CA LYS A 210 26.81 -9.79 18.37
C LYS A 210 27.75 -8.76 17.72
N GLY A 211 27.31 -7.51 17.51
CA GLY A 211 28.04 -6.62 16.61
C GLY A 211 27.75 -5.11 16.72
N GLY A 212 27.01 -4.64 17.72
CA GLY A 212 26.72 -3.22 17.98
C GLY A 212 25.81 -2.52 16.95
N ASN A 213 25.55 -3.16 15.80
CA ASN A 213 24.71 -2.61 14.74
C ASN A 213 23.26 -2.45 15.20
N ARG A 214 22.58 -1.41 14.71
CA ARG A 214 21.16 -1.18 14.97
C ARG A 214 20.28 -2.09 14.11
N MET A 215 19.14 -2.45 14.69
CA MET A 215 18.11 -3.31 14.11
C MET A 215 16.75 -2.67 14.33
N LEU A 216 15.79 -2.98 13.47
CA LEU A 216 14.43 -2.48 13.54
C LEU A 216 13.48 -3.61 13.99
N LEU A 217 12.74 -3.36 15.07
CA LEU A 217 11.70 -4.23 15.60
C LEU A 217 10.33 -3.77 15.12
N ILE A 218 9.51 -4.71 14.65
CA ILE A 218 8.06 -4.56 14.49
C ILE A 218 7.39 -5.74 15.20
N GLU A 219 6.49 -5.49 16.15
CA GLU A 219 5.83 -6.52 16.94
C GLU A 219 4.34 -6.24 17.10
N ASP A 220 3.49 -7.23 16.81
CA ASP A 220 2.04 -7.20 17.04
C ASP A 220 1.60 -8.31 17.99
N ASN A 221 0.46 -8.11 18.67
CA ASN A 221 -0.23 -9.15 19.44
C ASN A 221 -1.47 -9.71 18.73
N GLY A 222 -1.43 -9.81 17.40
CA GLY A 222 -2.48 -10.42 16.59
C GLY A 222 -2.55 -11.94 16.74
N GLY A 223 -3.24 -12.61 15.81
CA GLY A 223 -3.42 -14.07 15.87
C GLY A 223 -2.16 -14.89 15.60
N GLY A 224 -1.06 -14.21 15.21
CA GLY A 224 0.18 -14.82 14.76
C GLY A 224 0.00 -15.66 13.50
N MET A 225 0.93 -16.59 13.30
CA MET A 225 0.99 -17.53 12.20
C MET A 225 1.32 -18.92 12.71
N ASP A 226 0.50 -19.90 12.31
CA ASP A 226 0.91 -21.30 12.37
C ASP A 226 2.04 -21.56 11.33
N PRO A 227 2.75 -22.69 11.42
CA PRO A 227 3.84 -23.02 10.50
C PRO A 227 3.53 -22.87 9.01
N GLU A 228 2.29 -23.14 8.57
CA GLU A 228 1.93 -23.10 7.15
C GLU A 228 1.57 -21.68 6.70
N LYS A 229 0.89 -20.89 7.54
CA LYS A 229 0.75 -19.43 7.34
C LYS A 229 2.12 -18.74 7.35
N MET A 230 3.07 -19.20 8.17
CA MET A 230 4.46 -18.71 8.19
C MET A 230 5.20 -19.00 6.88
N ARG A 231 5.09 -20.22 6.33
CA ARG A 231 5.64 -20.54 5.00
C ARG A 231 5.02 -19.69 3.89
N GLN A 232 3.70 -19.54 3.87
CA GLN A 232 3.01 -18.66 2.91
C GLN A 232 3.43 -17.19 3.06
N CYS A 233 3.74 -16.74 4.28
CA CYS A 233 4.28 -15.41 4.54
C CYS A 233 5.68 -15.21 3.90
N MET A 234 6.49 -16.27 3.84
CA MET A 234 7.83 -16.25 3.22
C MET A 234 7.81 -16.49 1.70
N SER A 235 6.93 -17.36 1.18
CA SER A 235 6.79 -17.66 -0.25
C SER A 235 6.18 -16.50 -1.04
N LEU A 236 6.75 -16.16 -2.20
CA LEU A 236 6.26 -15.10 -3.09
C LEU A 236 4.86 -15.40 -3.65
N GLY A 237 4.05 -14.36 -3.90
CA GLY A 237 2.72 -14.46 -4.52
C GLY A 237 1.58 -15.01 -3.64
N TYR A 238 1.87 -15.72 -2.54
CA TYR A 238 0.82 -16.31 -1.70
C TYR A 238 0.09 -15.28 -0.84
N SER A 239 -1.24 -15.24 -0.95
CA SER A 239 -2.11 -14.39 -0.13
C SER A 239 -3.49 -15.02 0.09
N ALA A 240 -3.74 -15.55 1.29
CA ALA A 240 -5.07 -15.96 1.71
C ALA A 240 -6.02 -14.75 1.94
N LYS A 241 -5.45 -13.57 2.25
CA LYS A 241 -6.19 -12.30 2.46
C LYS A 241 -6.90 -11.80 1.19
N SER A 242 -6.45 -12.22 0.00
CA SER A 242 -7.06 -11.88 -1.30
C SER A 242 -8.59 -12.16 -1.39
N LYS A 243 -9.12 -13.06 -0.56
CA LYS A 243 -10.53 -13.44 -0.51
C LYS A 243 -11.35 -12.72 0.58
N LEU A 244 -10.74 -11.84 1.38
CA LEU A 244 -11.40 -11.18 2.51
C LEU A 244 -11.67 -9.70 2.22
N ALA A 245 -12.90 -9.25 2.44
CA ALA A 245 -13.28 -7.86 2.22
C ALA A 245 -12.56 -6.92 3.22
N ASN A 246 -12.18 -5.73 2.74
CA ASN A 246 -11.57 -4.64 3.51
C ASN A 246 -10.14 -4.88 4.07
N THR A 247 -9.47 -6.00 3.78
CA THR A 247 -8.04 -6.14 4.11
C THR A 247 -7.16 -5.30 3.18
N ILE A 248 -6.08 -4.74 3.73
CA ILE A 248 -5.12 -3.91 2.98
C ILE A 248 -4.04 -4.79 2.31
N GLY A 249 -3.67 -5.91 2.93
CA GLY A 249 -2.67 -6.84 2.39
C GLY A 249 -3.21 -7.81 1.34
N GLN A 250 -3.38 -7.38 0.09
CA GLN A 250 -3.98 -8.22 -0.97
C GLN A 250 -2.96 -9.08 -1.75
N TYR A 251 -1.83 -8.52 -2.20
CA TYR A 251 -0.93 -9.14 -3.19
C TYR A 251 0.13 -10.14 -2.67
N GLY A 252 0.17 -10.45 -1.37
CA GLY A 252 1.10 -11.45 -0.79
C GLY A 252 2.60 -11.06 -0.74
N ASN A 253 3.02 -10.07 -1.53
CA ASN A 253 4.43 -9.67 -1.65
C ASN A 253 4.91 -8.63 -0.63
N GLY A 254 3.99 -7.83 -0.05
CA GLY A 254 4.32 -6.63 0.73
C GLY A 254 5.28 -6.84 1.92
N PHE A 255 5.20 -7.99 2.60
CA PHE A 255 6.15 -8.34 3.66
C PHE A 255 7.59 -8.46 3.11
N LYS A 256 7.77 -9.11 1.95
CA LYS A 256 9.09 -9.32 1.34
C LYS A 256 9.67 -8.02 0.80
N THR A 257 8.88 -7.25 0.04
CA THR A 257 9.32 -5.96 -0.52
C THR A 257 9.69 -4.97 0.58
N SER A 258 8.89 -4.89 1.64
CA SER A 258 9.09 -3.91 2.71
C SER A 258 10.23 -4.28 3.66
N THR A 259 10.39 -5.56 4.02
CA THR A 259 11.55 -5.98 4.84
C THR A 259 12.86 -5.80 4.10
N MET A 260 12.95 -6.29 2.86
CA MET A 260 14.15 -6.16 2.02
C MET A 260 14.46 -4.70 1.62
N ARG A 261 13.48 -3.79 1.68
CA ARG A 261 13.72 -2.35 1.53
C ARG A 261 14.31 -1.70 2.78
N LEU A 262 14.06 -2.23 3.98
CA LEU A 262 14.49 -1.63 5.25
C LEU A 262 15.84 -2.17 5.74
N GLY A 263 16.15 -3.44 5.45
CA GLY A 263 17.49 -4.02 5.63
C GLY A 263 17.72 -5.22 4.72
N ALA A 264 18.96 -5.70 4.65
CA ALA A 264 19.30 -6.87 3.85
C ALA A 264 18.71 -8.18 4.40
N ASP A 265 18.44 -8.24 5.71
CA ASP A 265 18.08 -9.48 6.39
C ASP A 265 16.93 -9.27 7.38
N VAL A 266 16.03 -10.26 7.47
CA VAL A 266 14.93 -10.27 8.44
C VAL A 266 14.75 -11.66 9.04
N ILE A 267 14.57 -11.69 10.36
CA ILE A 267 14.15 -12.88 11.11
C ILE A 267 12.78 -12.60 11.73
N VAL A 268 11.87 -13.57 11.61
CA VAL A 268 10.50 -13.49 12.13
C VAL A 268 10.28 -14.59 13.14
N PHE A 269 9.74 -14.19 14.30
CA PHE A 269 9.22 -15.05 15.34
C PHE A 269 7.69 -14.91 15.33
N SER A 270 6.96 -16.01 15.35
CA SER A 270 5.51 -16.02 15.35
C SER A 270 4.99 -17.03 16.37
N ARG A 271 4.03 -16.65 17.21
CA ARG A 271 3.32 -17.57 18.11
C ARG A 271 1.83 -17.54 17.80
N CYS A 272 1.28 -18.72 17.51
CA CYS A 272 -0.13 -18.96 17.24
C CYS A 272 -0.73 -19.78 18.41
N PRO A 273 -1.90 -19.40 18.96
CA PRO A 273 -2.52 -20.12 20.06
C PRO A 273 -3.12 -21.48 19.63
N GLY A 274 -3.16 -21.75 18.31
CA GLY A 274 -3.93 -22.83 17.73
C GLY A 274 -5.34 -22.37 17.34
N LYS A 275 -5.99 -23.11 16.43
CA LYS A 275 -7.39 -22.94 16.02
C LYS A 275 -8.01 -24.31 15.78
N ASP A 276 -9.32 -24.43 15.95
CA ASP A 276 -10.11 -25.61 15.57
C ASP A 276 -9.59 -26.93 16.20
N GLY A 277 -9.17 -26.87 17.46
CA GLY A 277 -8.63 -28.01 18.22
C GLY A 277 -7.15 -28.34 17.96
N LYS A 278 -6.45 -27.59 17.09
CA LYS A 278 -5.00 -27.70 16.93
C LYS A 278 -4.25 -27.11 18.13
N SER A 279 -3.12 -27.73 18.45
CA SER A 279 -2.15 -27.26 19.44
C SER A 279 -1.64 -25.84 19.16
N SER A 280 -1.18 -25.14 20.21
CA SER A 280 -0.40 -23.91 20.04
C SER A 280 0.94 -24.22 19.37
N THR A 281 1.36 -23.33 18.47
CA THR A 281 2.60 -23.45 17.70
C THR A 281 3.40 -22.16 17.77
N GLN A 282 4.73 -22.28 17.75
CA GLN A 282 5.61 -21.13 17.58
C GLN A 282 6.65 -21.44 16.50
N SER A 283 6.91 -20.48 15.62
CA SER A 283 7.69 -20.67 14.39
C SER A 283 8.72 -19.56 14.24
N ILE A 284 9.92 -19.93 13.78
CA ILE A 284 11.02 -19.02 13.43
C ILE A 284 11.27 -19.16 11.93
N GLY A 285 11.44 -18.05 11.22
CA GLY A 285 11.81 -18.05 9.80
C GLY A 285 12.81 -16.94 9.46
N LEU A 286 13.83 -17.28 8.69
CA LEU A 286 14.93 -16.38 8.31
C LEU A 286 14.93 -16.11 6.80
N LEU A 287 14.64 -14.86 6.42
CA LEU A 287 14.80 -14.37 5.04
C LEU A 287 16.01 -13.43 5.00
N SER A 288 17.17 -13.98 4.64
CA SER A 288 18.46 -13.28 4.66
C SER A 288 19.05 -13.18 3.25
N TYR A 289 19.09 -11.96 2.70
CA TYR A 289 19.78 -11.70 1.44
C TYR A 289 21.29 -11.95 1.58
N THR A 290 21.86 -11.63 2.75
CA THR A 290 23.28 -11.84 3.05
C THR A 290 23.65 -13.32 3.00
N PHE A 291 22.90 -14.21 3.67
CA PHE A 291 23.05 -15.66 3.57
C PHE A 291 23.01 -16.14 2.10
N LEU A 292 21.99 -15.72 1.36
CA LEU A 292 21.77 -16.18 -0.01
C LEU A 292 22.88 -15.75 -0.97
N ARG A 293 23.38 -14.50 -0.88
CA ARG A 293 24.48 -14.02 -1.72
C ARG A 293 25.84 -14.55 -1.27
N SER A 294 26.12 -14.57 0.03
CA SER A 294 27.41 -15.05 0.57
C SER A 294 27.61 -16.56 0.45
N THR A 295 26.53 -17.35 0.34
CA THR A 295 26.60 -18.80 0.09
C THR A 295 26.26 -19.19 -1.36
N GLY A 296 26.26 -18.23 -2.28
CA GLY A 296 26.14 -18.46 -3.73
C GLY A 296 24.84 -19.12 -4.18
N LYS A 297 23.71 -18.87 -3.50
CA LYS A 297 22.44 -19.54 -3.81
C LYS A 297 21.83 -19.06 -5.12
N GLU A 298 21.45 -20.02 -5.95
CA GLU A 298 20.70 -19.79 -7.19
C GLU A 298 19.19 -19.67 -6.97
N ASP A 299 18.66 -20.23 -5.88
CA ASP A 299 17.26 -20.11 -5.43
C ASP A 299 17.15 -19.34 -4.10
N ILE A 300 15.99 -18.76 -3.82
CA ILE A 300 15.63 -18.26 -2.48
C ILE A 300 15.36 -19.46 -1.55
N VAL A 301 16.28 -19.71 -0.61
CA VAL A 301 16.14 -20.70 0.47
C VAL A 301 15.88 -19.97 1.79
N VAL A 302 14.83 -20.39 2.52
CA VAL A 302 14.42 -19.80 3.80
C VAL A 302 14.55 -20.86 4.90
N PRO A 303 15.57 -20.78 5.78
CA PRO A 303 15.67 -21.62 6.97
C PRO A 303 14.49 -21.36 7.92
N MET A 304 13.89 -22.42 8.46
CA MET A 304 12.73 -22.35 9.36
C MET A 304 12.81 -23.39 10.48
N LEU A 305 12.29 -23.04 11.66
CA LEU A 305 12.17 -23.90 12.83
C LEU A 305 10.74 -23.80 13.38
N ASP A 306 10.01 -24.91 13.35
CA ASP A 306 8.63 -24.99 13.79
C ASP A 306 8.54 -25.78 15.11
N TYR A 307 7.79 -25.29 16.10
CA TYR A 307 7.59 -25.95 17.40
C TYR A 307 6.10 -26.10 17.72
N GLU A 308 5.71 -27.23 18.30
CA GLU A 308 4.35 -27.54 18.76
C GLU A 308 4.35 -27.75 20.28
N ARG A 309 3.46 -27.05 20.99
CA ARG A 309 3.27 -27.25 22.43
C ARG A 309 2.45 -28.52 22.67
N ARG A 310 3.04 -29.47 23.42
CA ARG A 310 2.43 -30.78 23.75
C ARG A 310 2.33 -31.01 25.27
N ASP A 311 2.19 -29.91 26.00
CA ASP A 311 2.01 -29.73 27.45
C ASP A 311 2.88 -30.60 28.41
N PRO A 312 3.76 -29.98 29.23
CA PRO A 312 4.04 -28.55 29.34
C PRO A 312 5.06 -28.03 28.31
N GLU A 313 5.72 -28.92 27.55
CA GLU A 313 6.91 -28.60 26.76
C GLU A 313 6.63 -28.22 25.29
N TRP A 314 7.57 -27.46 24.72
CA TRP A 314 7.64 -27.16 23.28
C TRP A 314 8.42 -28.25 22.55
N SER A 315 7.72 -29.04 21.73
CA SER A 315 8.31 -30.11 20.93
C SER A 315 8.71 -29.63 19.53
N LYS A 316 9.84 -30.09 19.02
CA LYS A 316 10.38 -29.71 17.70
C LYS A 316 9.60 -30.42 16.58
N ILE A 317 9.05 -29.68 15.60
CA ILE A 317 8.33 -30.24 14.46
C ILE A 317 9.32 -30.55 13.33
N ILE A 318 9.94 -31.73 13.39
CA ILE A 318 10.81 -32.22 12.31
C ILE A 318 9.94 -32.61 11.11
N ARG A 319 10.06 -31.89 9.98
CA ARG A 319 9.25 -32.13 8.76
C ARG A 319 9.89 -33.09 7.76
N SER A 320 11.23 -33.11 7.66
CA SER A 320 11.98 -33.92 6.68
C SER A 320 12.92 -34.90 7.38
N SER A 321 14.02 -34.40 7.94
CA SER A 321 14.91 -35.19 8.81
C SER A 321 15.50 -34.34 9.93
N THR A 322 16.04 -34.98 10.97
CA THR A 322 16.77 -34.28 12.05
C THR A 322 17.96 -33.50 11.49
N ARG A 323 18.65 -34.03 10.48
CA ARG A 323 19.77 -33.34 9.82
C ARG A 323 19.37 -32.03 9.16
N ASP A 324 18.14 -31.94 8.63
CA ASP A 324 17.61 -30.70 8.05
C ASP A 324 17.22 -29.70 9.15
N TRP A 325 16.73 -30.18 10.30
CA TRP A 325 16.52 -29.36 11.48
C TRP A 325 17.83 -28.77 12.00
N ASP A 326 18.84 -29.61 12.23
CA ASP A 326 20.14 -29.22 12.77
C ASP A 326 20.81 -28.19 11.86
N LYS A 327 20.78 -28.44 10.54
CA LYS A 327 21.26 -27.50 9.51
C LYS A 327 20.49 -26.16 9.51
N ASN A 328 19.17 -26.16 9.74
CA ASN A 328 18.40 -24.93 9.88
C ASN A 328 18.77 -24.17 11.17
N VAL A 329 18.98 -24.85 12.29
CA VAL A 329 19.46 -24.25 13.54
C VAL A 329 20.85 -23.62 13.34
N GLU A 330 21.81 -24.36 12.79
CA GLU A 330 23.15 -23.87 12.44
C GLU A 330 23.08 -22.63 11.52
N THR A 331 22.27 -22.69 10.46
CA THR A 331 22.12 -21.57 9.52
C THR A 331 21.51 -20.33 10.19
N ILE A 332 20.49 -20.50 11.03
CA ILE A 332 19.87 -19.35 11.73
C ILE A 332 20.83 -18.76 12.77
N ILE A 333 21.55 -19.58 13.53
CA ILE A 333 22.56 -19.10 14.48
C ILE A 333 23.72 -18.39 13.76
N GLN A 334 24.16 -18.89 12.60
CA GLN A 334 25.26 -18.30 11.84
C GLN A 334 24.88 -16.93 11.24
N TRP A 335 23.70 -16.81 10.63
CA TRP A 335 23.33 -15.64 9.81
C TRP A 335 22.37 -14.65 10.49
N SER A 336 21.86 -14.94 11.69
CA SER A 336 21.00 -14.04 12.47
C SER A 336 21.73 -13.34 13.63
N PRO A 337 21.10 -12.34 14.31
CA PRO A 337 21.65 -11.70 15.50
C PRO A 337 21.83 -12.62 16.72
N PHE A 338 21.30 -13.84 16.71
CA PHE A 338 21.16 -14.71 17.89
C PHE A 338 22.18 -15.85 17.89
N SER A 339 22.81 -16.11 19.04
CA SER A 339 24.06 -16.89 19.14
C SER A 339 23.85 -18.37 19.45
N SER A 340 22.63 -18.77 19.84
CA SER A 340 22.27 -20.15 20.17
C SER A 340 20.77 -20.41 19.95
N GLU A 341 20.31 -21.65 20.15
CA GLU A 341 18.88 -21.99 20.11
C GLU A 341 18.12 -21.34 21.29
N GLU A 342 18.78 -21.15 22.42
CA GLU A 342 18.24 -20.46 23.60
C GLU A 342 18.05 -18.96 23.37
N ASP A 343 19.03 -18.26 22.76
CA ASP A 343 18.89 -16.84 22.36
C ASP A 343 17.67 -16.62 21.44
N LEU A 344 17.42 -17.58 20.54
CA LEU A 344 16.29 -17.60 19.61
C LEU A 344 14.97 -17.86 20.34
N LEU A 345 14.92 -18.89 21.18
CA LEU A 345 13.71 -19.24 21.95
C LEU A 345 13.31 -18.11 22.92
N HIS A 346 14.29 -17.43 23.52
CA HIS A 346 14.03 -16.30 24.42
C HIS A 346 13.32 -15.12 23.74
N GLN A 347 13.38 -14.97 22.41
CA GLN A 347 12.58 -13.96 21.71
C GLN A 347 11.07 -14.20 21.84
N PHE A 348 10.63 -15.43 22.11
CA PHE A 348 9.22 -15.73 22.41
C PHE A 348 8.83 -15.48 23.87
N ASP A 349 9.77 -15.30 24.80
CA ASP A 349 9.48 -14.90 26.19
C ASP A 349 9.20 -13.39 26.29
N LEU A 350 9.75 -12.62 25.34
CA LEU A 350 9.49 -11.19 25.17
C LEU A 350 8.11 -10.92 24.54
N MET A 351 7.48 -11.94 23.97
CA MET A 351 6.15 -11.90 23.35
C MET A 351 5.06 -12.40 24.32
N LYS A 352 3.81 -12.09 24.01
CA LYS A 352 2.64 -12.67 24.69
C LYS A 352 2.37 -14.11 24.21
N ASP A 353 1.26 -14.69 24.66
CA ASP A 353 0.78 -16.02 24.24
C ASP A 353 0.48 -16.13 22.73
N HIS A 354 0.35 -15.01 22.03
CA HIS A 354 0.14 -14.94 20.58
C HIS A 354 0.66 -13.62 20.00
N GLY A 355 1.02 -13.63 18.71
CA GLY A 355 1.47 -12.44 17.98
C GLY A 355 2.57 -12.73 16.96
N THR A 356 3.11 -11.67 16.35
CA THR A 356 4.25 -11.72 15.42
C THR A 356 5.31 -10.71 15.85
N ARG A 357 6.58 -11.10 15.78
CA ARG A 357 7.75 -10.28 16.13
C ARG A 357 8.79 -10.38 15.01
N ILE A 358 8.97 -9.28 14.28
CA ILE A 358 9.81 -9.14 13.10
C ILE A 358 11.03 -8.30 13.49
N ILE A 359 12.24 -8.82 13.25
CA ILE A 359 13.49 -8.11 13.50
C ILE A 359 14.24 -8.00 12.17
N ILE A 360 14.32 -6.78 11.64
CA ILE A 360 15.04 -6.44 10.41
C ILE A 360 16.41 -5.89 10.80
N TYR A 361 17.47 -6.42 10.21
CA TYR A 361 18.86 -6.09 10.54
C TYR A 361 19.71 -6.01 9.27
N ASN A 362 20.96 -5.59 9.44
CA ASN A 362 21.80 -5.09 8.32
C ASN A 362 21.02 -4.03 7.52
N LEU A 363 20.52 -3.04 8.26
CA LEU A 363 19.79 -1.87 7.75
C LEU A 363 20.65 -1.12 6.73
N TRP A 364 20.02 -0.56 5.70
CA TRP A 364 20.72 0.03 4.55
C TRP A 364 21.40 1.37 4.89
N GLU A 365 22.57 1.56 4.29
CA GLU A 365 23.43 2.74 4.43
C GLU A 365 23.41 3.62 3.16
N ASP A 366 23.63 4.91 3.35
CA ASP A 366 23.77 5.93 2.30
C ASP A 366 25.15 5.86 1.61
N ASP A 367 25.37 6.72 0.60
CA ASP A 367 26.67 6.82 -0.09
C ASP A 367 27.82 7.23 0.83
N GLN A 368 27.52 7.74 2.02
CA GLN A 368 28.46 8.16 3.05
C GLN A 368 28.69 7.08 4.13
N GLY A 369 28.06 5.91 4.01
CA GLY A 369 28.20 4.79 4.95
C GLY A 369 27.40 4.94 6.25
N MET A 370 26.39 5.82 6.26
CA MET A 370 25.53 6.06 7.41
C MET A 370 24.13 5.50 7.15
N LEU A 371 23.45 4.98 8.18
CA LEU A 371 22.09 4.43 8.03
C LEU A 371 21.12 5.45 7.39
N GLU A 372 20.24 5.00 6.50
CA GLU A 372 19.16 5.85 5.95
C GLU A 372 18.19 6.30 7.06
N LEU A 373 18.03 5.46 8.08
CA LEU A 373 17.19 5.68 9.25
C LEU A 373 18.00 6.30 10.41
N ASP A 374 17.56 7.48 10.87
CA ASP A 374 17.99 8.16 12.08
C ASP A 374 17.10 7.72 13.26
N PHE A 375 17.75 7.37 14.37
CA PHE A 375 17.12 6.92 15.62
C PHE A 375 17.53 7.80 16.83
N ASP A 376 18.33 8.84 16.59
CA ASP A 376 19.01 9.68 17.59
C ASP A 376 18.43 11.09 17.67
N ALA A 377 18.05 11.67 16.52
CA ALA A 377 17.64 13.07 16.45
C ALA A 377 16.31 13.40 17.15
N ASP A 378 15.45 12.39 17.29
CA ASP A 378 14.29 12.39 18.19
C ASP A 378 14.20 10.96 18.75
N PRO A 379 14.42 10.75 20.07
CA PRO A 379 14.43 9.40 20.65
C PRO A 379 13.06 8.71 20.55
N TYR A 380 11.99 9.45 20.29
CA TYR A 380 10.61 8.96 20.20
C TYR A 380 10.10 8.81 18.76
N ASP A 381 10.96 9.00 17.77
CA ASP A 381 10.64 8.89 16.34
C ASP A 381 11.65 7.98 15.61
N ILE A 382 11.36 7.69 14.34
CA ILE A 382 12.34 7.14 13.39
C ILE A 382 12.30 8.05 12.17
N GLN A 383 13.43 8.66 11.81
CA GLN A 383 13.47 9.71 10.79
C GLN A 383 14.30 9.31 9.57
N LEU A 384 13.85 9.68 8.36
CA LEU A 384 14.69 9.58 7.18
C LEU A 384 15.76 10.68 7.17
N ARG A 385 16.97 10.33 6.72
CA ARG A 385 18.05 11.29 6.44
C ARG A 385 17.99 11.83 5.01
N GLY A 386 18.91 12.73 4.69
CA GLY A 386 19.06 13.29 3.34
C GLY A 386 17.86 14.14 2.88
N VAL A 387 17.54 14.04 1.58
CA VAL A 387 16.64 14.96 0.85
C VAL A 387 15.21 15.08 1.41
N ASN A 388 14.74 14.11 2.20
CA ASN A 388 13.40 14.16 2.79
C ASN A 388 13.32 15.06 4.05
N ARG A 389 14.48 15.41 4.64
CA ARG A 389 14.59 16.11 5.93
C ARG A 389 15.10 17.54 5.76
N GLU A 390 14.24 18.38 5.18
CA GLU A 390 14.50 19.81 5.02
C GLU A 390 14.45 20.55 6.37
N GLU A 391 15.58 21.10 6.83
CA GLU A 391 15.65 21.86 8.10
C GLU A 391 14.71 23.08 8.13
N ARG A 392 14.43 23.68 6.95
CA ARG A 392 13.40 24.71 6.78
C ARG A 392 12.02 24.21 7.19
N ASN A 393 11.65 23.00 6.78
CA ASN A 393 10.32 22.45 7.05
C ASN A 393 10.20 22.05 8.52
N ILE A 394 11.28 21.59 9.16
CA ILE A 394 11.34 21.40 10.62
C ILE A 394 11.09 22.73 11.35
N LYS A 395 11.80 23.81 10.99
CA LYS A 395 11.61 25.15 11.59
C LYS A 395 10.21 25.71 11.36
N MET A 396 9.63 25.51 10.17
CA MET A 396 8.25 25.93 9.88
C MET A 396 7.22 25.07 10.62
N ALA A 397 7.46 23.78 10.85
CA ALA A 397 6.55 22.89 11.58
C ALA A 397 6.44 23.24 13.08
N SER A 398 7.47 23.86 13.65
CA SER A 398 7.41 24.46 15.00
C SER A 398 6.63 25.79 15.05
N GLN A 399 6.50 26.49 13.92
CA GLN A 399 5.82 27.80 13.83
C GLN A 399 4.35 27.66 13.38
N PHE A 400 4.05 26.66 12.58
CA PHE A 400 2.76 26.44 11.92
C PHE A 400 2.24 25.04 12.26
N PRO A 401 1.62 24.84 13.45
CA PRO A 401 1.31 23.51 13.97
C PRO A 401 0.23 22.77 13.14
N ASN A 402 -0.75 23.49 12.58
CA ASN A 402 -1.76 22.90 11.70
C ASN A 402 -1.17 22.52 10.32
N SER A 403 0.03 23.00 10.02
CA SER A 403 0.83 22.67 8.83
C SER A 403 1.88 21.60 9.10
N ARG A 404 2.10 21.18 10.37
CA ARG A 404 3.14 20.22 10.78
C ARG A 404 3.13 18.98 9.90
N HIS A 405 1.99 18.32 9.77
CA HIS A 405 1.88 17.08 9.01
C HIS A 405 2.32 17.22 7.54
N PHE A 406 1.98 18.31 6.85
CA PHE A 406 2.45 18.59 5.48
C PHE A 406 3.98 18.76 5.41
N LEU A 407 4.58 19.34 6.46
CA LEU A 407 6.00 19.69 6.52
C LEU A 407 6.89 18.52 6.99
N THR A 408 6.39 17.61 7.83
CA THR A 408 7.18 16.55 8.45
C THR A 408 6.91 15.13 7.96
N TYR A 409 5.78 14.83 7.29
CA TYR A 409 5.44 13.44 6.91
C TYR A 409 6.52 12.73 6.08
N LYS A 410 7.27 13.46 5.24
CA LYS A 410 8.29 12.87 4.35
C LYS A 410 9.47 12.23 5.08
N HIS A 411 9.82 12.73 6.28
CA HIS A 411 10.95 12.22 7.05
C HIS A 411 10.55 11.63 8.40
N SER A 412 9.56 12.18 9.10
CA SER A 412 9.14 11.69 10.42
C SER A 412 8.14 10.54 10.30
N LEU A 413 8.52 9.34 10.73
CA LEU A 413 7.61 8.20 10.76
C LEU A 413 6.40 8.49 11.66
N ARG A 414 6.62 9.09 12.84
CA ARG A 414 5.54 9.54 13.76
C ARG A 414 4.54 10.46 13.06
N SER A 415 5.03 11.41 12.26
CA SER A 415 4.20 12.35 11.49
C SER A 415 3.52 11.75 10.25
N TYR A 416 3.95 10.58 9.78
CA TYR A 416 3.26 9.86 8.71
C TYR A 416 2.22 8.90 9.27
N VAL A 417 2.59 8.15 10.31
CA VAL A 417 1.73 7.16 10.99
C VAL A 417 0.51 7.81 11.63
N SER A 418 0.62 9.03 12.18
CA SER A 418 -0.52 9.77 12.74
C SER A 418 -1.66 10.00 11.74
N ILE A 419 -1.34 10.13 10.45
CA ILE A 419 -2.31 10.36 9.35
C ILE A 419 -2.50 9.14 8.43
N LEU A 420 -1.77 8.03 8.65
CA LEU A 420 -1.67 6.89 7.74
C LEU A 420 -3.01 6.16 7.53
N TYR A 421 -3.87 6.17 8.53
CA TYR A 421 -5.20 5.59 8.46
C TYR A 421 -6.26 6.68 8.68
N LEU A 422 -7.35 6.66 7.92
CA LEU A 422 -8.42 7.65 8.04
C LEU A 422 -9.12 7.54 9.41
N ARG A 423 -9.20 6.31 9.94
CA ARG A 423 -9.68 5.94 11.28
C ARG A 423 -8.81 4.80 11.83
N ILE A 424 -8.43 4.86 13.10
CA ILE A 424 -7.86 3.71 13.83
C ILE A 424 -9.00 2.85 14.41
N PRO A 425 -8.95 1.52 14.35
CA PRO A 425 -9.92 0.64 15.00
C PRO A 425 -10.00 0.88 16.52
N PRO A 426 -11.20 0.89 17.15
CA PRO A 426 -11.33 1.13 18.57
C PRO A 426 -10.49 0.17 19.42
N GLY A 427 -9.64 0.71 20.29
CA GLY A 427 -8.75 -0.06 21.17
C GLY A 427 -7.44 -0.53 20.54
N PHE A 428 -7.21 -0.33 19.24
CA PHE A 428 -5.91 -0.59 18.61
C PHE A 428 -4.94 0.59 18.83
N ARG A 429 -3.67 0.27 19.11
CA ARG A 429 -2.61 1.25 19.38
C ARG A 429 -1.42 1.05 18.43
N ILE A 430 -0.85 2.15 17.94
CA ILE A 430 0.44 2.12 17.24
C ILE A 430 1.47 2.76 18.16
N ILE A 431 2.39 1.97 18.69
CA ILE A 431 3.42 2.40 19.64
C ILE A 431 4.74 2.55 18.87
N LEU A 432 5.30 3.76 18.82
CA LEU A 432 6.57 4.03 18.16
C LEU A 432 7.60 4.45 19.20
N ARG A 433 8.76 3.77 19.25
CA ARG A 433 9.87 4.09 20.17
C ARG A 433 9.41 4.25 21.63
N GLY A 434 8.54 3.35 22.07
CA GLY A 434 7.96 3.31 23.42
C GLY A 434 6.77 4.24 23.69
N ILE A 435 6.42 5.17 22.79
CA ILE A 435 5.29 6.12 22.97
C ILE A 435 4.24 5.92 21.87
N ASP A 436 2.96 5.85 22.26
CA ASP A 436 1.82 5.83 21.33
C ASP A 436 1.89 6.97 20.29
N VAL A 437 1.51 6.66 19.06
CA VAL A 437 1.30 7.66 18.00
C VAL A 437 -0.13 8.17 18.10
N GLU A 438 -0.28 9.45 18.42
CA GLU A 438 -1.58 10.12 18.41
C GLU A 438 -2.17 10.12 17.00
N HIS A 439 -3.41 9.66 16.85
CA HIS A 439 -4.11 9.68 15.56
C HIS A 439 -4.59 11.08 15.23
N HIS A 440 -4.30 11.55 14.03
CA HIS A 440 -4.65 12.89 13.58
C HIS A 440 -5.51 12.87 12.32
N SER A 441 -6.71 13.43 12.43
CA SER A 441 -7.53 13.74 11.27
C SER A 441 -7.09 15.07 10.65
N VAL A 442 -6.60 15.06 9.41
CA VAL A 442 -6.22 16.29 8.68
C VAL A 442 -7.40 17.27 8.49
N VAL A 443 -8.64 16.81 8.66
CA VAL A 443 -9.82 17.71 8.73
C VAL A 443 -9.76 18.64 9.94
N ASN A 444 -9.10 18.23 11.04
CA ASN A 444 -8.89 19.05 12.23
C ASN A 444 -7.97 20.25 11.94
N ASP A 445 -7.10 20.18 10.93
CA ASP A 445 -6.23 21.30 10.52
C ASP A 445 -7.00 22.37 9.72
N MET A 446 -8.23 22.07 9.28
CA MET A 446 -8.99 22.91 8.36
C MET A 446 -9.77 24.04 9.05
N MET A 447 -10.07 25.06 8.27
CA MET A 447 -11.09 26.08 8.49
C MET A 447 -11.84 26.38 7.19
N GLN A 448 -13.05 26.94 7.31
CA GLN A 448 -13.91 27.30 6.17
C GLN A 448 -14.22 26.10 5.26
N THR A 449 -14.41 24.94 5.88
CA THR A 449 -14.53 23.64 5.23
C THR A 449 -15.83 23.49 4.45
N GLU A 450 -15.73 23.04 3.21
CA GLU A 450 -16.85 22.63 2.35
C GLU A 450 -16.81 21.10 2.15
N GLN A 451 -17.98 20.47 1.99
CA GLN A 451 -18.10 19.06 1.65
C GLN A 451 -18.75 18.91 0.26
N ILE A 452 -18.10 18.18 -0.64
CA ILE A 452 -18.51 18.04 -2.03
C ILE A 452 -18.57 16.56 -2.39
N THR A 453 -19.76 16.03 -2.65
CA THR A 453 -19.93 14.65 -3.13
C THR A 453 -19.44 14.53 -4.58
N TYR A 454 -18.42 13.73 -4.80
CA TYR A 454 -18.02 13.25 -6.12
C TYR A 454 -18.66 11.89 -6.40
N ARG A 455 -19.20 11.73 -7.62
CA ARG A 455 -19.68 10.46 -8.16
C ARG A 455 -18.92 10.22 -9.48
N PRO A 456 -18.13 9.14 -9.59
CA PRO A 456 -17.58 8.74 -10.88
C PRO A 456 -18.71 8.46 -11.87
N GLN A 457 -18.54 8.85 -13.14
CA GLN A 457 -19.41 8.38 -14.20
C GLN A 457 -18.93 6.99 -14.64
N SER A 458 -19.73 5.97 -14.33
CA SER A 458 -19.54 4.62 -14.86
C SER A 458 -20.05 4.59 -16.31
N GLU A 459 -19.15 4.29 -17.25
CA GLU A 459 -19.50 4.02 -18.66
C GLU A 459 -19.92 2.55 -18.89
N SER A 460 -19.94 1.73 -17.82
CA SER A 460 -20.49 0.38 -17.91
C SER A 460 -22.02 0.41 -17.96
N TYR A 461 -22.56 0.12 -19.14
CA TYR A 461 -23.98 -0.14 -19.35
C TYR A 461 -24.56 -1.06 -18.26
N GLY A 462 -25.69 -0.67 -17.67
CA GLY A 462 -26.46 -1.46 -16.70
C GLY A 462 -26.02 -1.38 -15.24
N VAL A 463 -24.72 -1.41 -14.94
CA VAL A 463 -24.24 -1.49 -13.54
C VAL A 463 -23.98 -0.09 -12.96
N VAL A 464 -25.00 0.45 -12.28
CA VAL A 464 -24.88 1.66 -11.46
C VAL A 464 -24.11 1.34 -10.18
N THR A 465 -22.78 1.45 -10.24
CA THR A 465 -21.96 1.48 -9.03
C THR A 465 -22.29 2.76 -8.25
N ASN A 466 -23.04 2.63 -7.15
CA ASN A 466 -23.35 3.73 -6.21
C ASN A 466 -22.12 4.23 -5.41
N MET A 467 -20.92 4.05 -5.96
CA MET A 467 -19.66 4.54 -5.42
C MET A 467 -19.65 6.07 -5.47
N SER A 468 -19.39 6.69 -4.33
CA SER A 468 -19.22 8.14 -4.24
C SER A 468 -18.19 8.47 -3.16
N ALA A 469 -17.36 9.47 -3.41
CA ALA A 469 -16.43 10.02 -2.44
C ALA A 469 -16.99 11.33 -1.90
N ILE A 470 -16.97 11.50 -0.58
CA ILE A 470 -17.14 12.82 0.03
C ILE A 470 -15.77 13.47 0.00
N VAL A 471 -15.62 14.54 -0.78
CA VAL A 471 -14.43 15.39 -0.78
C VAL A 471 -14.62 16.48 0.25
N ILE A 472 -13.83 16.44 1.32
CA ILE A 472 -13.76 17.49 2.32
C ILE A 472 -12.63 18.43 1.89
N ILE A 473 -12.91 19.72 1.73
CA ILE A 473 -11.95 20.73 1.26
C ILE A 473 -11.99 21.96 2.15
N GLY A 474 -10.83 22.49 2.52
CA GLY A 474 -10.73 23.64 3.42
C GLY A 474 -9.41 24.39 3.27
N PHE A 475 -9.29 25.53 3.95
CA PHE A 475 -7.97 26.12 4.20
C PHE A 475 -7.34 25.49 5.44
N VAL A 476 -6.05 25.18 5.41
CA VAL A 476 -5.29 24.97 6.65
C VAL A 476 -5.41 26.23 7.52
N LYS A 477 -5.60 26.09 8.84
CA LYS A 477 -5.76 27.23 9.76
C LYS A 477 -4.63 28.25 9.66
N ASP A 478 -3.41 27.80 9.37
CA ASP A 478 -2.21 28.62 9.20
C ASP A 478 -2.18 29.39 7.86
N ALA A 479 -3.14 29.19 6.94
CA ALA A 479 -3.12 29.75 5.58
C ALA A 479 -3.07 31.28 5.53
N LYS A 480 -3.45 31.97 6.63
CA LYS A 480 -3.29 33.42 6.80
C LYS A 480 -1.82 33.89 6.77
N HIS A 481 -0.87 32.98 6.99
CA HIS A 481 0.58 33.22 6.91
C HIS A 481 1.16 32.89 5.52
N HIS A 482 0.31 32.56 4.54
CA HIS A 482 0.64 32.36 3.12
C HIS A 482 1.70 31.28 2.81
N VAL A 483 1.86 30.32 3.72
CA VAL A 483 2.70 29.11 3.56
C VAL A 483 2.22 28.30 2.34
N ASP A 484 3.14 27.75 1.53
CA ASP A 484 2.80 26.90 0.37
C ASP A 484 2.46 25.45 0.77
N VAL A 485 1.51 25.32 1.69
CA VAL A 485 0.86 24.06 2.10
C VAL A 485 -0.33 23.84 1.19
N GLN A 486 -0.34 22.77 0.37
CA GLN A 486 -1.53 22.45 -0.43
C GLN A 486 -1.56 21.00 -0.92
N GLY A 487 -2.76 20.47 -1.13
CA GLY A 487 -3.00 19.18 -1.77
C GLY A 487 -4.05 18.31 -1.08
N PHE A 488 -4.39 17.19 -1.71
CA PHE A 488 -5.42 16.26 -1.24
C PHE A 488 -4.80 15.00 -0.62
N ASN A 489 -5.18 14.68 0.61
CA ASN A 489 -4.87 13.39 1.23
C ASN A 489 -5.90 12.37 0.74
N VAL A 490 -5.46 11.44 -0.10
CA VAL A 490 -6.32 10.45 -0.75
C VAL A 490 -6.15 9.10 -0.08
N TYR A 491 -7.23 8.63 0.54
CA TYR A 491 -7.33 7.34 1.20
C TYR A 491 -8.02 6.32 0.27
N HIS A 492 -7.72 5.04 0.47
CA HIS A 492 -8.37 3.91 -0.17
C HIS A 492 -8.47 2.77 0.83
N LYS A 493 -9.68 2.23 1.05
CA LYS A 493 -9.98 1.17 2.02
C LYS A 493 -9.35 1.50 3.39
N ASN A 494 -9.71 2.68 3.93
CA ASN A 494 -9.17 3.32 5.15
C ASN A 494 -7.67 3.74 5.15
N ARG A 495 -6.85 3.34 4.17
CA ARG A 495 -5.38 3.58 4.13
C ARG A 495 -4.99 4.79 3.27
N LEU A 496 -4.11 5.66 3.77
CA LEU A 496 -3.57 6.81 3.03
C LEU A 496 -2.65 6.32 1.90
N ILE A 497 -3.05 6.53 0.65
CA ILE A 497 -2.26 6.17 -0.54
C ILE A 497 -1.43 7.35 -1.02
N LYS A 498 -1.99 8.56 -0.97
CA LYS A 498 -1.33 9.75 -1.51
C LYS A 498 -1.44 10.93 -0.52
N PRO A 499 -0.42 11.15 0.33
CA PRO A 499 -0.37 12.31 1.21
C PRO A 499 -0.25 13.60 0.41
N PHE A 500 -1.06 14.61 0.76
CA PHE A 500 -1.03 15.98 0.24
C PHE A 500 -0.78 16.10 -1.28
N TRP A 501 -1.53 15.35 -2.09
CA TRP A 501 -1.39 15.35 -3.55
C TRP A 501 -1.63 16.74 -4.15
N ARG A 502 -0.54 17.39 -4.56
CA ARG A 502 -0.55 18.67 -5.28
C ARG A 502 -0.92 18.44 -6.75
N ILE A 503 -2.22 18.57 -7.03
CA ILE A 503 -2.82 18.46 -8.36
C ILE A 503 -2.82 19.79 -9.16
N TRP A 504 -2.66 20.93 -8.48
CA TRP A 504 -2.65 22.25 -9.11
C TRP A 504 -1.31 22.95 -8.86
N ASN A 505 -0.54 23.08 -9.95
CA ASN A 505 0.71 23.84 -9.97
C ASN A 505 0.46 25.19 -10.64
N ALA A 506 0.05 26.18 -9.85
CA ALA A 506 -0.06 27.56 -10.30
C ALA A 506 1.31 28.28 -10.23
N THR A 507 1.53 29.24 -11.13
CA THR A 507 2.75 30.07 -11.16
C THR A 507 2.76 31.19 -10.10
N GLY A 508 1.63 31.46 -9.43
CA GLY A 508 1.47 32.50 -8.42
C GLY A 508 1.24 31.98 -7.00
N SER A 509 0.53 32.75 -6.18
CA SER A 509 0.04 32.31 -4.86
C SER A 509 -1.27 31.50 -4.91
N ASP A 510 -1.74 31.17 -6.11
CA ASP A 510 -2.97 30.42 -6.34
C ASP A 510 -2.94 29.02 -5.69
N GLY A 511 -4.01 28.66 -5.00
CA GLY A 511 -4.18 27.39 -4.30
C GLY A 511 -3.49 27.26 -2.93
N ARG A 512 -2.63 28.22 -2.53
CA ARG A 512 -1.80 28.15 -1.31
C ARG A 512 -2.61 28.13 -0.02
N GLY A 513 -2.52 27.04 0.71
CA GLY A 513 -3.26 26.79 1.95
C GLY A 513 -4.49 25.90 1.76
N VAL A 514 -4.86 25.51 0.54
CA VAL A 514 -6.00 24.58 0.34
C VAL A 514 -5.55 23.14 0.55
N ILE A 515 -6.10 22.52 1.58
CA ILE A 515 -5.95 21.09 1.85
C ILE A 515 -7.29 20.38 1.68
N GLY A 516 -7.24 19.11 1.29
CA GLY A 516 -8.42 18.27 1.16
C GLY A 516 -8.21 16.85 1.67
N VAL A 517 -9.31 16.16 1.93
CA VAL A 517 -9.37 14.75 2.35
C VAL A 517 -10.49 14.06 1.57
N LEU A 518 -10.23 12.87 1.04
CA LEU A 518 -11.26 11.98 0.49
C LEU A 518 -10.86 10.50 0.63
N GLU A 519 -11.85 9.63 0.72
CA GLU A 519 -11.69 8.18 0.54
C GLU A 519 -12.23 7.79 -0.86
N ALA A 520 -11.38 7.19 -1.69
CA ALA A 520 -11.58 7.01 -3.13
C ALA A 520 -11.56 5.52 -3.51
N ASN A 521 -12.51 4.74 -2.97
CA ASN A 521 -12.59 3.27 -3.09
C ASN A 521 -13.03 2.76 -4.49
N PHE A 522 -12.75 3.53 -5.54
CA PHE A 522 -13.03 3.25 -6.96
C PHE A 522 -11.80 3.49 -7.86
N VAL A 523 -10.64 3.81 -7.28
CA VAL A 523 -9.33 3.83 -7.96
C VAL A 523 -8.38 2.92 -7.18
N GLU A 524 -7.80 1.93 -7.85
CA GLU A 524 -6.93 0.97 -7.17
C GLU A 524 -5.50 1.54 -6.97
N PRO A 525 -4.86 1.28 -5.81
CA PRO A 525 -3.48 1.68 -5.56
C PRO A 525 -2.50 0.97 -6.48
N ALA A 526 -1.36 1.61 -6.74
CA ALA A 526 -0.19 0.94 -7.29
C ALA A 526 0.39 -0.08 -6.28
N HIS A 527 1.22 -1.01 -6.76
CA HIS A 527 1.80 -2.11 -5.99
C HIS A 527 2.54 -1.69 -4.69
N ASP A 528 3.09 -0.47 -4.62
CA ASP A 528 3.79 0.09 -3.47
C ASP A 528 2.87 0.79 -2.45
N LYS A 529 1.59 0.99 -2.81
CA LYS A 529 0.57 1.78 -2.09
C LYS A 529 0.97 3.24 -1.81
N GLN A 530 1.89 3.83 -2.58
CA GLN A 530 2.27 5.26 -2.52
C GLN A 530 1.73 6.07 -3.71
N GLY A 531 1.04 5.40 -4.64
CA GLY A 531 0.36 5.98 -5.78
C GLY A 531 -0.87 5.17 -6.19
N PHE A 532 -1.52 5.60 -7.28
CA PHE A 532 -2.65 4.92 -7.90
C PHE A 532 -2.27 4.47 -9.31
N GLU A 533 -2.93 3.43 -9.81
CA GLU A 533 -2.77 3.00 -11.20
C GLU A 533 -3.26 4.07 -12.18
N ARG A 534 -2.54 4.25 -13.28
CA ARG A 534 -2.82 5.30 -14.28
C ARG A 534 -4.03 4.94 -15.16
N THR A 535 -5.21 5.13 -14.59
CA THR A 535 -6.51 4.83 -15.24
C THR A 535 -7.22 6.11 -15.71
N THR A 536 -8.15 5.96 -16.66
CA THR A 536 -9.09 7.03 -17.06
C THR A 536 -9.93 7.53 -15.89
N VAL A 537 -10.29 6.65 -14.95
CA VAL A 537 -11.01 6.98 -13.71
C VAL A 537 -10.17 7.90 -12.81
N LEU A 538 -8.87 7.62 -12.64
CA LEU A 538 -7.94 8.48 -11.90
C LEU A 538 -7.81 9.86 -12.57
N ALA A 539 -7.64 9.91 -13.90
CA ALA A 539 -7.53 11.18 -14.64
C ALA A 539 -8.80 12.05 -14.54
N ARG A 540 -9.99 11.43 -14.53
CA ARG A 540 -11.27 12.10 -14.28
C ARG A 540 -11.37 12.62 -12.85
N LEU A 541 -10.92 11.84 -11.86
CA LEU A 541 -10.85 12.28 -10.47
C LEU A 541 -9.91 13.48 -10.29
N GLU A 542 -8.68 13.41 -10.82
CA GLU A 542 -7.70 14.51 -10.76
C GLU A 542 -8.24 15.79 -11.40
N SER A 543 -8.77 15.69 -12.62
CA SER A 543 -9.39 16.82 -13.34
C SER A 543 -10.52 17.48 -12.54
N ARG A 544 -11.35 16.67 -11.88
CA ARG A 544 -12.45 17.16 -11.04
C ARG A 544 -11.96 17.77 -9.73
N LEU A 545 -10.97 17.19 -9.06
CA LEU A 545 -10.38 17.77 -7.85
C LEU A 545 -9.69 19.12 -8.16
N VAL A 546 -9.02 19.26 -9.31
CA VAL A 546 -8.45 20.55 -9.77
C VAL A 546 -9.55 21.59 -9.97
N GLN A 547 -10.70 21.20 -10.54
CA GLN A 547 -11.85 22.09 -10.69
C GLN A 547 -12.42 22.50 -9.32
N MET A 548 -12.53 21.57 -8.36
CA MET A 548 -12.95 21.87 -6.99
C MET A 548 -11.98 22.84 -6.31
N GLN A 549 -10.68 22.57 -6.33
CA GLN A 549 -9.65 23.41 -5.69
C GLN A 549 -9.64 24.84 -6.28
N LYS A 550 -9.71 24.98 -7.61
CA LYS A 550 -9.79 26.29 -8.28
C LYS A 550 -11.07 27.06 -7.93
N THR A 551 -12.20 26.37 -7.82
CA THR A 551 -13.50 26.98 -7.48
C THR A 551 -13.52 27.44 -6.03
N TYR A 552 -13.09 26.58 -5.10
CA TYR A 552 -12.95 26.89 -3.68
C TYR A 552 -11.99 28.06 -3.47
N TRP A 553 -10.79 27.99 -4.08
CA TRP A 553 -9.77 29.04 -3.98
C TRP A 553 -10.28 30.40 -4.45
N SER A 554 -10.75 30.49 -5.69
CA SER A 554 -11.19 31.77 -6.28
C SER A 554 -12.37 32.39 -5.55
N THR A 555 -13.20 31.58 -4.89
CA THR A 555 -14.32 32.03 -4.07
C THR A 555 -13.88 32.48 -2.67
N ASN A 556 -12.99 31.74 -2.01
CA ASN A 556 -12.70 31.91 -0.58
C ASN A 556 -11.36 32.62 -0.25
N CYS A 557 -10.41 32.76 -1.18
CA CYS A 557 -9.05 33.28 -0.93
C CYS A 557 -8.98 34.66 -0.22
N HIS A 558 -9.98 35.51 -0.43
CA HIS A 558 -10.07 36.82 0.25
C HIS A 558 -10.19 36.70 1.78
N LYS A 559 -10.75 35.59 2.28
CA LYS A 559 -10.95 35.32 3.71
C LYS A 559 -9.66 34.95 4.45
N ILE A 560 -8.56 34.75 3.73
CA ILE A 560 -7.20 34.49 4.25
C ILE A 560 -6.18 35.55 3.78
N GLY A 561 -6.66 36.73 3.35
CA GLY A 561 -5.81 37.90 3.10
C GLY A 561 -5.25 38.05 1.69
N TYR A 562 -5.65 37.23 0.72
CA TYR A 562 -5.34 37.48 -0.69
C TYR A 562 -6.32 38.49 -1.31
N ALA A 563 -5.90 39.15 -2.40
CA ALA A 563 -6.79 40.02 -3.15
C ALA A 563 -7.95 39.21 -3.79
N PRO A 564 -9.22 39.64 -3.68
CA PRO A 564 -10.33 38.96 -4.34
C PRO A 564 -10.14 38.97 -5.87
N ARG A 565 -10.15 37.80 -6.52
CA ARG A 565 -10.18 37.74 -7.98
C ARG A 565 -11.49 38.32 -8.50
N ARG A 566 -11.41 39.45 -9.20
CA ARG A 566 -12.49 39.92 -10.06
C ARG A 566 -12.75 38.85 -11.12
N ARG A 567 -13.96 38.28 -11.14
CA ARG A 567 -14.45 37.59 -12.34
C ARG A 567 -14.74 38.67 -13.37
N GLU A 568 -13.93 38.74 -14.41
CA GLU A 568 -14.27 39.55 -15.58
C GLU A 568 -15.51 38.94 -16.23
N LYS A 569 -16.67 39.58 -16.01
CA LYS A 569 -17.81 39.40 -16.89
C LYS A 569 -17.43 40.05 -18.22
N SER A 570 -17.14 39.25 -19.23
CA SER A 570 -16.77 39.69 -20.58
C SER A 570 -17.98 40.29 -21.32
N ALA A 571 -18.41 41.47 -20.87
CA ALA A 571 -19.44 42.27 -21.50
C ALA A 571 -18.84 43.12 -22.63
N TYR A 572 -18.60 42.49 -23.79
CA TYR A 572 -18.30 43.21 -25.02
C TYR A 572 -19.58 43.40 -25.84
N GLY A 573 -20.30 44.48 -25.56
CA GLY A 573 -21.09 45.12 -26.59
C GLY A 573 -20.14 45.93 -27.48
N TYR A 574 -20.24 45.75 -28.79
CA TYR A 574 -19.69 46.70 -29.76
C TYR A 574 -20.82 47.14 -30.67
N ASP A 575 -21.14 48.42 -30.58
CA ASP A 575 -22.14 49.08 -31.40
C ASP A 575 -21.51 49.45 -32.74
N ASN A 576 -22.19 49.12 -33.85
CA ASN A 576 -21.91 49.73 -35.15
C ASN A 576 -23.11 49.59 -36.09
N ARG A 577 -23.34 50.65 -36.86
CA ARG A 577 -24.55 50.87 -37.67
C ARG A 577 -24.41 50.19 -39.04
N ASP A 578 -25.54 49.82 -39.67
CA ASP A 578 -26.01 50.61 -40.82
C ASP A 578 -27.50 50.41 -41.20
N SER A 579 -28.07 51.47 -41.78
CA SER A 579 -29.19 51.58 -42.75
C SER A 579 -30.36 50.58 -42.80
N SER A 580 -31.53 51.03 -42.27
CA SER A 580 -32.80 51.33 -43.00
C SER A 580 -33.47 50.33 -43.99
N PRO A 581 -34.77 50.51 -44.35
CA PRO A 581 -35.98 50.69 -43.51
C PRO A 581 -37.18 49.84 -44.02
N GLU A 582 -38.43 50.14 -43.56
CA GLU A 582 -39.73 49.71 -44.15
C GLU A 582 -40.05 48.18 -44.06
N ASN A 583 -41.30 47.68 -44.03
CA ASN A 583 -42.69 48.18 -43.91
C ASN A 583 -43.53 47.01 -43.32
N ASP A 584 -44.78 47.09 -42.86
CA ASP A 584 -45.70 48.12 -42.32
C ASP A 584 -47.03 47.36 -42.01
N ARG A 585 -47.87 47.83 -41.07
CA ARG A 585 -49.25 47.31 -40.76
C ARG A 585 -49.35 45.83 -40.30
N GLU A 586 -50.43 45.36 -39.68
CA GLU A 586 -51.59 45.94 -38.96
C GLU A 586 -51.98 44.90 -37.87
N GLY A 587 -52.51 45.27 -36.71
CA GLY A 587 -53.94 45.56 -36.53
C GLY A 587 -54.49 44.69 -35.38
N PRO A 588 -55.54 45.09 -34.62
CA PRO A 588 -55.54 44.81 -33.18
C PRO A 588 -56.79 44.10 -32.61
N SER A 589 -56.81 43.94 -31.27
CA SER A 589 -57.98 43.78 -30.39
C SER A 589 -58.67 42.38 -30.35
N SER A 590 -59.37 41.96 -29.28
CA SER A 590 -59.33 42.36 -27.86
C SER A 590 -60.11 41.40 -26.96
N ILE A 591 -59.58 41.12 -25.75
CA ILE A 591 -60.25 40.95 -24.44
C ILE A 591 -61.71 40.42 -24.41
N LYS A 592 -61.95 39.23 -23.80
CA LYS A 592 -62.83 39.03 -22.61
C LYS A 592 -63.05 37.54 -22.20
N THR A 593 -62.80 37.26 -20.93
CA THR A 593 -63.33 36.14 -20.12
C THR A 593 -64.76 36.47 -19.64
N PRO A 594 -65.67 35.51 -19.32
CA PRO A 594 -65.59 34.71 -18.07
C PRO A 594 -66.15 33.25 -18.11
N THR A 595 -66.03 32.58 -16.96
CA THR A 595 -66.49 31.23 -16.53
C THR A 595 -67.91 31.27 -15.88
N PRO A 596 -68.51 30.20 -15.26
CA PRO A 596 -68.20 28.74 -15.13
C PRO A 596 -69.42 27.76 -15.32
N ALA A 597 -69.23 26.46 -14.99
CA ALA A 597 -70.21 25.36 -14.69
C ALA A 597 -70.88 24.63 -15.88
N SER A 598 -71.34 23.36 -15.79
CA SER A 598 -71.43 22.32 -14.71
C SER A 598 -70.72 20.97 -15.14
N ASP A 599 -71.02 19.69 -14.80
CA ASP A 599 -72.10 18.97 -14.06
C ASP A 599 -71.75 17.48 -13.68
N LYS A 600 -72.70 16.75 -13.05
CA LYS A 600 -72.94 15.27 -12.83
C LYS A 600 -71.82 14.20 -12.99
N PHE A 601 -71.54 13.32 -12.01
CA PHE A 601 -72.33 12.20 -11.39
C PHE A 601 -72.54 10.95 -12.29
N TYR A 602 -72.14 9.73 -11.89
CA TYR A 602 -72.94 8.79 -11.06
C TYR A 602 -72.13 7.69 -10.30
N SER A 603 -72.82 6.82 -9.52
CA SER A 603 -72.31 5.63 -8.77
C SER A 603 -73.40 4.52 -8.74
N SER A 604 -73.31 3.29 -8.21
CA SER A 604 -72.41 2.56 -7.27
C SER A 604 -72.43 1.02 -7.65
N SER A 605 -72.30 -0.07 -6.86
CA SER A 605 -72.15 -0.40 -5.42
C SER A 605 -71.64 -1.85 -5.18
N TYR A 606 -71.09 -2.14 -3.99
CA TYR A 606 -70.92 -3.49 -3.38
C TYR A 606 -72.22 -3.94 -2.63
N PRO A 607 -72.46 -5.19 -2.08
CA PRO A 607 -71.46 -6.08 -1.40
C PRO A 607 -71.68 -7.64 -1.33
N ASN A 608 -70.66 -8.32 -0.75
CA ASN A 608 -70.63 -9.53 0.13
C ASN A 608 -71.16 -10.96 -0.23
N HIS A 609 -70.28 -11.97 0.00
CA HIS A 609 -70.42 -13.30 0.69
C HIS A 609 -71.60 -14.29 0.37
N ASN A 610 -71.50 -15.63 0.45
CA ASN A 610 -70.45 -16.56 0.94
C ASN A 610 -70.61 -18.03 0.44
N GLY A 611 -69.52 -18.83 0.40
CA GLY A 611 -69.50 -20.33 0.38
C GLY A 611 -69.83 -21.05 -0.96
N ASP A 612 -69.49 -22.33 -1.19
CA ASP A 612 -68.56 -23.28 -0.52
C ASP A 612 -68.28 -24.52 -1.44
N ASN A 613 -67.29 -25.37 -1.11
CA ASN A 613 -66.93 -26.70 -1.68
C ASN A 613 -66.08 -26.78 -2.97
N GLY A 614 -65.13 -27.74 -3.00
CA GLY A 614 -64.39 -28.20 -4.20
C GLY A 614 -62.88 -28.45 -3.97
N VAL A 615 -62.39 -29.68 -4.17
CA VAL A 615 -60.99 -30.09 -3.87
C VAL A 615 -60.21 -30.49 -5.14
N SER A 616 -58.87 -30.36 -5.06
CA SER A 616 -57.80 -30.78 -6.00
C SER A 616 -57.35 -29.75 -7.06
N GLY A 617 -56.06 -29.81 -7.43
CA GLY A 617 -55.48 -29.06 -8.56
C GLY A 617 -54.33 -28.06 -8.28
N LYS A 618 -53.77 -27.95 -7.06
CA LYS A 618 -52.81 -26.88 -6.74
C LYS A 618 -51.38 -27.06 -7.27
N ASP A 619 -50.90 -28.28 -7.50
CA ASP A 619 -49.47 -28.50 -7.80
C ASP A 619 -49.13 -28.32 -9.29
N GLY A 620 -50.02 -28.75 -10.21
CA GLY A 620 -49.78 -28.66 -11.66
C GLY A 620 -49.69 -27.22 -12.17
N ALA A 621 -50.56 -26.33 -11.68
CA ALA A 621 -50.53 -24.91 -12.04
C ALA A 621 -49.26 -24.21 -11.54
N ARG A 622 -48.78 -24.58 -10.35
CA ARG A 622 -47.54 -24.05 -9.77
C ARG A 622 -46.32 -24.45 -10.60
N LEU A 623 -46.22 -25.72 -10.99
CA LEU A 623 -45.11 -26.24 -11.81
C LEU A 623 -45.06 -25.61 -13.22
N GLN A 624 -46.20 -25.35 -13.85
CA GLN A 624 -46.22 -24.65 -15.15
C GLN A 624 -45.71 -23.20 -15.04
N GLU A 625 -46.09 -22.48 -13.99
CA GLU A 625 -45.69 -21.09 -13.77
C GLU A 625 -44.22 -20.98 -13.30
N GLU A 626 -43.71 -21.96 -12.53
CA GLU A 626 -42.27 -22.08 -12.22
C GLU A 626 -41.46 -22.40 -13.49
N LEU A 627 -41.92 -23.32 -14.35
CA LEU A 627 -41.29 -23.62 -15.64
C LEU A 627 -41.31 -22.42 -16.62
N ARG A 628 -42.34 -21.57 -16.56
CA ARG A 628 -42.42 -20.36 -17.38
C ARG A 628 -41.41 -19.32 -16.93
N ARG A 629 -41.32 -19.05 -15.62
CA ARG A 629 -40.34 -18.16 -15.02
C ARG A 629 -38.90 -18.61 -15.28
N GLU A 630 -38.62 -19.92 -15.27
CA GLU A 630 -37.27 -20.40 -15.57
C GLU A 630 -36.88 -20.26 -17.05
N LYS A 631 -37.85 -20.40 -17.97
CA LYS A 631 -37.62 -20.08 -19.40
C LYS A 631 -37.39 -18.59 -19.64
N GLU A 632 -38.13 -17.72 -18.96
CA GLU A 632 -37.93 -16.27 -19.01
C GLU A 632 -36.57 -15.88 -18.42
N ARG A 633 -36.17 -16.49 -17.30
CA ARG A 633 -34.86 -16.31 -16.66
C ARG A 633 -33.70 -16.75 -17.55
N ARG A 634 -33.78 -17.95 -18.14
CA ARG A 634 -32.78 -18.46 -19.08
C ARG A 634 -32.59 -17.52 -20.28
N LYS A 635 -33.69 -17.01 -20.85
CA LYS A 635 -33.63 -16.08 -21.99
C LYS A 635 -32.99 -14.73 -21.61
N ALA A 636 -33.20 -14.25 -20.38
CA ALA A 636 -32.48 -13.07 -19.88
C ALA A 636 -30.97 -13.33 -19.73
N LEU A 637 -30.61 -14.49 -19.17
CA LEU A 637 -29.21 -14.91 -19.00
C LEU A 637 -28.47 -15.10 -20.33
N GLU A 638 -29.13 -15.65 -21.36
CA GLU A 638 -28.57 -15.77 -22.71
C GLU A 638 -28.23 -14.40 -23.33
N VAL A 639 -29.06 -13.37 -23.09
CA VAL A 639 -28.78 -11.97 -23.51
C VAL A 639 -27.64 -11.34 -22.69
N GLU A 640 -27.58 -11.60 -21.38
CA GLU A 640 -26.52 -11.10 -20.49
C GLU A 640 -25.15 -11.68 -20.86
N VAL A 641 -25.09 -12.98 -21.19
CA VAL A 641 -23.87 -13.63 -21.72
C VAL A 641 -23.46 -13.03 -23.06
N GLN A 642 -24.40 -12.71 -23.95
CA GLN A 642 -24.10 -12.15 -25.26
C GLN A 642 -23.58 -10.70 -25.17
N LEU A 643 -24.15 -9.87 -24.30
CA LEU A 643 -23.61 -8.55 -23.94
C LEU A 643 -22.22 -8.64 -23.29
N SER A 644 -22.03 -9.62 -22.39
CA SER A 644 -20.73 -9.83 -21.74
C SER A 644 -19.64 -10.21 -22.75
N ARG A 645 -19.95 -11.05 -23.74
CA ARG A 645 -19.02 -11.38 -24.84
C ARG A 645 -18.65 -10.16 -25.69
N GLN A 646 -19.62 -9.30 -26.03
CA GLN A 646 -19.35 -8.06 -26.76
C GLN A 646 -18.42 -7.12 -25.96
N LYS A 647 -18.64 -7.00 -24.64
CA LYS A 647 -17.80 -6.18 -23.77
C LYS A 647 -16.38 -6.73 -23.61
N ILE A 648 -16.20 -8.06 -23.61
CA ILE A 648 -14.86 -8.68 -23.60
C ILE A 648 -14.10 -8.32 -24.88
N GLU A 649 -14.74 -8.39 -26.05
CA GLU A 649 -14.09 -8.03 -27.32
C GLU A 649 -13.76 -6.53 -27.39
N GLU A 650 -14.64 -5.66 -26.87
CA GLU A 650 -14.40 -4.21 -26.76
C GLU A 650 -13.21 -3.90 -25.84
N MET A 651 -13.16 -4.48 -24.63
CA MET A 651 -12.03 -4.32 -23.71
C MET A 651 -10.72 -4.91 -24.27
N LYS A 652 -10.77 -6.02 -25.01
CA LYS A 652 -9.60 -6.60 -25.68
C LYS A 652 -9.04 -5.63 -26.73
N LYS A 653 -9.91 -5.02 -27.53
CA LYS A 653 -9.51 -4.00 -28.51
C LYS A 653 -8.96 -2.72 -27.85
N GLU A 654 -9.52 -2.30 -26.72
CA GLU A 654 -8.95 -1.21 -25.91
C GLU A 654 -7.56 -1.58 -25.38
N GLN A 655 -7.36 -2.83 -24.92
CA GLN A 655 -6.07 -3.32 -24.44
C GLN A 655 -5.00 -3.37 -25.55
N GLU A 656 -5.36 -3.83 -26.76
CA GLU A 656 -4.47 -3.84 -27.93
C GLU A 656 -4.01 -2.41 -28.29
N ASN A 657 -4.94 -1.46 -28.37
CA ASN A 657 -4.64 -0.03 -28.59
C ASN A 657 -3.78 0.57 -27.45
N LEU A 658 -4.00 0.16 -26.20
CA LEU A 658 -3.17 0.62 -25.06
C LEU A 658 -1.74 0.08 -25.15
N ILE A 659 -1.54 -1.15 -25.64
CA ILE A 659 -0.23 -1.75 -25.88
C ILE A 659 0.52 -1.00 -26.98
N GLU A 660 -0.16 -0.62 -28.06
CA GLU A 660 0.41 0.19 -29.16
C GLU A 660 0.92 1.54 -28.63
N ILE A 661 0.09 2.29 -27.90
CA ILE A 661 0.46 3.57 -27.25
C ILE A 661 1.65 3.41 -26.28
N PHE A 662 1.69 2.31 -25.52
CA PHE A 662 2.82 2.02 -24.61
C PHE A 662 4.09 1.53 -25.33
N SER A 663 4.01 1.12 -26.59
CA SER A 663 5.18 0.87 -27.44
C SER A 663 5.71 2.19 -28.00
N GLU A 664 4.86 3.02 -28.60
CA GLU A 664 5.26 4.34 -29.13
C GLU A 664 5.91 5.22 -28.05
N GLU A 665 5.32 5.30 -26.86
CA GLU A 665 5.87 6.10 -25.74
C GLU A 665 7.17 5.50 -25.18
N ARG A 666 7.39 4.18 -25.33
CA ARG A 666 8.68 3.54 -24.97
C ARG A 666 9.75 3.91 -25.98
N ASP A 667 9.48 3.73 -27.26
CA ASP A 667 10.44 4.03 -28.33
C ASP A 667 10.81 5.52 -28.34
N ARG A 668 9.82 6.39 -28.09
CA ARG A 668 10.01 7.85 -27.90
C ARG A 668 10.91 8.16 -26.70
N ARG A 669 10.68 7.53 -25.55
CA ARG A 669 11.49 7.69 -24.33
C ARG A 669 12.92 7.18 -24.52
N ASP A 670 13.08 6.04 -25.17
CA ASP A 670 14.39 5.39 -25.31
C ASP A 670 15.29 6.19 -26.27
N GLY A 671 14.70 6.81 -27.31
CA GLY A 671 15.37 7.84 -28.12
C GLY A 671 15.68 9.14 -27.35
N GLU A 672 14.82 9.59 -26.44
CA GLU A 672 15.15 10.71 -25.53
C GLU A 672 16.31 10.37 -24.59
N GLU A 673 16.39 9.13 -24.11
CA GLU A 673 17.50 8.65 -23.28
C GLU A 673 18.82 8.59 -24.06
N GLU A 674 18.82 8.09 -25.30
CA GLU A 674 20.00 8.12 -26.19
C GLU A 674 20.51 9.55 -26.42
N VAL A 675 19.62 10.49 -26.72
CA VAL A 675 19.96 11.91 -26.87
C VAL A 675 20.53 12.53 -25.59
N LEU A 676 20.10 12.08 -24.40
CA LEU A 676 20.65 12.51 -23.12
C LEU A 676 22.00 11.86 -22.81
N ARG A 677 22.20 10.59 -23.16
CA ARG A 677 23.48 9.86 -23.03
C ARG A 677 24.57 10.51 -23.89
N ASN A 678 24.27 10.81 -25.15
CA ASN A 678 25.22 11.45 -26.07
C ASN A 678 25.65 12.84 -25.55
N LYS A 679 24.71 13.64 -25.01
CA LYS A 679 25.02 14.94 -24.38
C LYS A 679 25.85 14.82 -23.10
N LEU A 680 25.68 13.74 -22.34
CA LEU A 680 26.48 13.47 -21.14
C LEU A 680 27.93 13.10 -21.52
N GLU A 681 28.11 12.33 -22.61
CA GLU A 681 29.42 12.02 -23.17
C GLU A 681 30.13 13.26 -23.73
N GLU A 682 29.45 14.10 -24.51
CA GLU A 682 29.96 15.41 -24.97
C GLU A 682 30.40 16.30 -23.80
N ALA A 683 29.62 16.34 -22.72
CA ALA A 683 29.94 17.09 -21.51
C ALA A 683 31.18 16.50 -20.78
N SER A 684 31.28 15.17 -20.67
CA SER A 684 32.45 14.51 -20.05
C SER A 684 33.73 14.78 -20.84
N ASN A 685 33.69 14.61 -22.17
CA ASN A 685 34.80 14.90 -23.07
C ASN A 685 35.25 16.37 -22.96
N THR A 686 34.29 17.30 -22.82
CA THR A 686 34.58 18.73 -22.60
C THR A 686 35.26 19.00 -21.25
N ILE A 687 34.85 18.29 -20.19
CA ILE A 687 35.47 18.39 -18.86
C ILE A 687 36.92 17.88 -18.88
N ASP A 688 37.18 16.72 -19.47
CA ASP A 688 38.53 16.15 -19.56
C ASP A 688 39.47 17.04 -20.39
N ASP A 689 38.97 17.63 -21.49
CA ASP A 689 39.76 18.54 -22.32
C ASP A 689 40.06 19.87 -21.60
N LEU A 690 39.17 20.34 -20.72
CA LEU A 690 39.42 21.48 -19.81
C LEU A 690 40.43 21.11 -18.70
N LEU A 691 40.32 19.93 -18.08
CA LEU A 691 41.29 19.44 -17.09
C LEU A 691 42.70 19.30 -17.68
N ASN A 692 42.81 18.84 -18.93
CA ASN A 692 44.08 18.75 -19.65
C ASN A 692 44.66 20.14 -19.99
N LYS A 693 43.82 21.14 -20.27
CA LYS A 693 44.25 22.54 -20.42
C LYS A 693 44.72 23.15 -19.09
N ILE A 694 44.04 22.87 -17.98
CA ILE A 694 44.45 23.31 -16.64
C ILE A 694 45.83 22.74 -16.28
N LYS A 695 46.05 21.42 -16.42
CA LYS A 695 47.35 20.78 -16.17
C LYS A 695 48.49 21.40 -16.98
N LYS A 696 48.24 21.80 -18.24
CA LYS A 696 49.23 22.51 -19.09
C LYS A 696 49.51 23.94 -18.61
N MET A 697 48.51 24.65 -18.07
CA MET A 697 48.68 25.99 -17.50
C MET A 697 49.36 26.00 -16.12
N GLU A 698 49.22 24.92 -15.36
CA GLU A 698 49.93 24.72 -14.09
C GLU A 698 51.39 24.33 -14.33
N GLY A 699 51.64 23.36 -15.21
CA GLY A 699 53.00 22.94 -15.60
C GLY A 699 53.85 23.97 -16.35
N SER A 700 53.29 25.14 -16.68
CA SER A 700 54.00 26.25 -17.36
C SER A 700 54.28 27.46 -16.44
N LYS A 701 53.99 27.39 -15.14
CA LYS A 701 54.24 28.48 -14.19
C LYS A 701 55.48 28.28 -13.31
N VAL A 702 56.55 28.99 -13.68
CA VAL A 702 57.60 29.55 -12.77
C VAL A 702 58.61 28.49 -12.26
N PRO A 703 59.93 28.77 -12.11
CA PRO A 703 60.55 30.09 -11.92
C PRO A 703 61.59 30.56 -12.96
N SER A 704 61.54 31.86 -13.26
CA SER A 704 62.63 32.65 -13.85
C SER A 704 62.85 33.95 -13.06
N TRP A 705 63.22 33.82 -11.79
CA TRP A 705 63.74 34.93 -10.97
C TRP A 705 64.91 34.44 -10.12
N ARG A 706 66.12 34.52 -10.72
CA ARG A 706 67.39 34.62 -10.00
C ARG A 706 68.18 35.78 -10.61
N HIS A 707 68.05 36.96 -10.01
CA HIS A 707 69.16 37.85 -9.71
C HIS A 707 68.74 38.87 -8.66
#